data_AF-A0A6B2DQK4-F1
#
_entry.id   AF-A0A6B2DQK4-F1
#
_cell.length_a   1.000
_cell.length_b   1.000
_cell.length_c   1.000
_cell.angle_alpha   90.00
_cell.angle_beta   90.00
_cell.angle_gamma   90.00
#
_symmetry.space_group_name_H-M   'P 1'
#
loop_
_entity.id
_entity.type
_entity.pdbx_description
1 polymer ?
#
loop_
_entity_poly.entity_id
_entity_poly.type
_entity_poly.pdbx_seq_one_letter_code
_entity_poly.pdbx_strand_id
1 'polypeptide(L)'
;MAVAVSGAAAPAATGQEQARATVAAASPATAVPGFLIQTSAQVSDDSAVSKPGYNTSGWYPVGPRSTVYAGLLANGKYADPFYSTNMKNVPTADFQVPWWYRTDLTVADTTQRTYLDFSGVLSKADVWVNGTRVADKTQVTGAYTRHDLDITALVKAGTNSVAFKVYPNDPNKDLSMGWIDWAQTPPDQNMGIVRDVLVRRSGPVALRGGHVVTKLTGLTHADLTVKADVRNDSPAAVSTTVSGTVAGKPISQTVSLAAKEKKTVTFGVIGIDNPQVWWPAGMGGQPLYDLDLTAAVGGTASDTSHSSFGVRQVTANKNASGGRAYTINGRPLLIKGGGYSPDLFLRWNEQYAADKLAYVKDLGLNTVRLEGHIEPDEFFDLADRMGVLTLPGWECCDKWEGQVNGDEKGDPWTAADYPVAKASMTAEAERLRDHPSVISFLIGSDFAPDATIEKNYLDALSAADWPTPVVPAASAKSSPQLGSSGMKMNGPYDYVPPNYWYDKAHGDLGGAWGFNSETSAGPDIPTVDTLKRMMSAGELDTMWKSPSSPQYHRSSSSTFANLKLFGDALTARYGKPGSLDDFVRKAQLAQYENVRAEFESHSRNFSDSSNPATGIIYWMLNSGWTSLHWQLFDAYLDQNGSYFGAKKANEPLHIQYSYDTKSVVVVNHNHDAASGLTARVQLFNLDGTSKYDQSKAVSVGGDGAKTTALTIGSVSGLSTTYLAKLVLTDSSGKEVSRNVYWLSTKSDTLNWGASDWYYTPQSAYADLTGLNSLAQVSLGSTATSTANADGTTTTKVTLTNPASGKVPAFFVDAHVLGAAGAPVLPVRWTDNQVSLWPGESTTLTATYRTADLKGAKPSVRVAGWNTGTKTIPADGTAGPGTPADYQAEDATIINGVAESNHLGYTGTGFVNYDNATGSAVEFTVTAAAAGPANVVLRFANGTTTNRPMDISVNGTKVASGVAFGGTGNWDTWQTVTVPVTLPAGTSKIKATATTANGGPNVDKITV
;
A
#
# COMPACT_ATOMS: atom_id res chain seq x y z
N MET A 1 -26.93 4.51 1.08
CA MET A 1 -26.91 5.99 1.06
C MET A 1 -25.49 6.40 0.72
N ALA A 2 -25.32 7.02 -0.45
CA ALA A 2 -24.02 7.29 -1.06
C ALA A 2 -23.32 8.48 -0.39
N VAL A 3 -22.22 8.19 0.32
CA VAL A 3 -21.27 9.22 0.77
C VAL A 3 -20.19 9.30 -0.31
N ALA A 4 -20.14 10.45 -0.98
CA ALA A 4 -19.22 10.74 -2.06
C ALA A 4 -17.77 10.53 -1.62
N VAL A 5 -17.09 9.61 -2.29
CA VAL A 5 -15.63 9.65 -2.41
C VAL A 5 -15.35 10.98 -3.10
N SER A 6 -14.82 11.96 -2.37
CA SER A 6 -14.15 13.05 -3.04
C SER A 6 -12.87 12.48 -3.68
N GLY A 7 -13.02 11.88 -4.85
CA GLY A 7 -12.15 12.30 -5.93
C GLY A 7 -12.29 13.83 -5.99
N ALA A 8 -11.23 14.54 -6.31
CA ALA A 8 -11.41 15.88 -6.80
C ALA A 8 -12.52 15.80 -7.86
N ALA A 9 -13.71 16.31 -7.54
CA ALA A 9 -14.76 16.46 -8.51
C ALA A 9 -14.17 17.44 -9.49
N ALA A 10 -13.69 16.93 -10.63
CA ALA A 10 -13.58 17.76 -11.81
C ALA A 10 -14.95 18.43 -11.94
N PRO A 11 -15.00 19.77 -12.06
CA PRO A 11 -16.26 20.48 -12.15
C PRO A 11 -17.09 19.79 -13.25
N ALA A 12 -18.38 19.56 -12.96
CA ALA A 12 -19.31 19.03 -13.94
C ALA A 12 -19.08 19.76 -15.27
N ALA A 13 -18.68 19.02 -16.30
CA ALA A 13 -18.26 19.58 -17.58
C ALA A 13 -19.49 20.15 -18.32
N THR A 14 -19.92 21.33 -17.91
CA THR A 14 -20.68 22.23 -18.77
C THR A 14 -19.72 22.71 -19.86
N GLY A 15 -19.73 22.03 -21.01
CA GLY A 15 -19.05 22.45 -22.24
C GLY A 15 -17.56 22.74 -22.08
N GLN A 16 -16.73 21.73 -21.80
CA GLN A 16 -15.27 21.93 -21.89
C GLN A 16 -14.83 21.86 -23.36
N GLU A 17 -14.49 23.04 -23.89
CA GLU A 17 -13.68 23.20 -25.11
C GLU A 17 -12.32 22.51 -24.88
N GLN A 18 -11.83 21.77 -25.88
CA GLN A 18 -10.57 21.01 -25.79
C GLN A 18 -9.41 21.94 -25.37
N ALA A 19 -8.69 21.60 -24.30
CA ALA A 19 -7.45 22.30 -23.96
C ALA A 19 -6.43 22.08 -25.09
N ARG A 20 -6.15 23.13 -25.87
CA ARG A 20 -5.18 23.07 -26.98
C ARG A 20 -3.76 23.16 -26.43
N ALA A 21 -2.89 22.24 -26.85
CA ALA A 21 -1.46 22.41 -26.60
C ALA A 21 -0.95 23.60 -27.43
N THR A 22 -0.47 24.64 -26.76
CA THR A 22 0.25 25.75 -27.41
C THR A 22 1.72 25.40 -27.42
N VAL A 23 2.26 25.14 -28.60
CA VAL A 23 3.67 24.74 -28.75
C VAL A 23 4.50 26.00 -28.95
N ALA A 24 5.16 26.44 -27.87
CA ALA A 24 6.04 27.60 -27.89
C ALA A 24 7.30 27.34 -28.73
N ALA A 25 7.88 28.39 -29.33
CA ALA A 25 9.08 28.31 -30.17
C ALA A 25 10.39 27.98 -29.41
N ALA A 26 10.37 27.97 -28.07
CA ALA A 26 11.56 27.82 -27.23
C ALA A 26 11.47 26.68 -26.20
N SER A 27 10.43 25.83 -26.25
CA SER A 27 10.32 24.67 -25.35
C SER A 27 10.85 23.40 -26.04
N PRO A 28 11.81 22.67 -25.45
CA PRO A 28 12.41 21.48 -26.08
C PRO A 28 11.42 20.31 -26.21
N ALA A 29 10.44 20.21 -25.30
CA ALA A 29 9.36 19.23 -25.35
C ALA A 29 8.11 19.78 -24.65
N THR A 30 6.93 19.56 -25.23
CA THR A 30 5.64 19.90 -24.60
C THR A 30 4.74 18.67 -24.61
N ALA A 31 4.29 18.23 -23.44
CA ALA A 31 3.34 17.13 -23.34
C ALA A 31 1.97 17.52 -23.89
N VAL A 32 1.34 16.62 -24.64
CA VAL A 32 -0.05 16.75 -25.03
C VAL A 32 -0.92 16.63 -23.77
N PRO A 33 -1.71 17.65 -23.40
CA PRO A 33 -2.41 17.70 -22.12
C PRO A 33 -3.70 16.86 -22.10
N GLY A 34 -4.08 16.25 -23.22
CA GLY A 34 -5.29 15.44 -23.33
C GLY A 34 -5.74 15.20 -24.76
N PHE A 35 -6.76 14.35 -24.90
CA PHE A 35 -7.29 13.89 -26.17
C PHE A 35 -8.82 13.92 -26.16
N LEU A 36 -9.41 13.94 -27.35
CA LEU A 36 -10.78 13.49 -27.57
C LEU A 36 -10.72 12.05 -28.08
N ILE A 37 -11.52 11.15 -27.49
CA ILE A 37 -11.56 9.74 -27.89
C ILE A 37 -12.92 9.28 -28.42
N GLN A 38 -12.91 8.36 -29.38
CA GLN A 38 -14.12 7.70 -29.89
C GLN A 38 -13.79 6.36 -30.55
N THR A 39 -14.73 5.42 -30.50
CA THR A 39 -14.61 4.14 -31.24
C THR A 39 -14.49 4.40 -32.73
N SER A 40 -13.63 3.63 -33.41
CA SER A 40 -13.50 3.68 -34.87
C SER A 40 -14.79 3.26 -35.60
N ALA A 41 -15.74 2.61 -34.93
CA ALA A 41 -17.06 2.33 -35.50
C ALA A 41 -17.85 3.60 -35.88
N GLN A 42 -17.51 4.76 -35.33
CA GLN A 42 -18.12 6.07 -35.66
C GLN A 42 -17.34 6.83 -36.74
N VAL A 43 -16.27 6.25 -37.30
CA VAL A 43 -15.40 6.91 -38.28
C VAL A 43 -15.35 6.10 -39.57
N SER A 44 -15.82 6.69 -40.67
CA SER A 44 -15.84 6.04 -41.99
C SER A 44 -14.60 6.31 -42.86
N ASP A 45 -13.85 7.37 -42.57
CA ASP A 45 -12.60 7.75 -43.27
C ASP A 45 -11.51 8.10 -42.24
N ASP A 46 -10.54 7.20 -42.09
CA ASP A 46 -9.40 7.38 -41.18
C ASP A 46 -8.61 8.66 -41.47
N SER A 47 -8.46 9.03 -42.75
CA SER A 47 -7.69 10.20 -43.15
C SER A 47 -8.34 11.52 -42.73
N ALA A 48 -9.64 11.51 -42.43
CA ALA A 48 -10.37 12.70 -42.04
C ALA A 48 -10.07 13.13 -40.59
N VAL A 49 -9.80 12.17 -39.69
CA VAL A 49 -9.75 12.41 -38.24
C VAL A 49 -8.66 13.41 -37.86
N SER A 50 -7.47 13.30 -38.46
CA SER A 50 -6.34 14.20 -38.19
C SER A 50 -6.38 15.49 -39.03
N LYS A 51 -7.44 15.80 -39.77
CA LYS A 51 -7.58 17.10 -40.43
C LYS A 51 -8.05 18.15 -39.41
N PRO A 52 -7.44 19.35 -39.36
CA PRO A 52 -7.97 20.46 -38.57
C PRO A 52 -9.41 20.79 -38.95
N GLY A 53 -10.28 20.94 -37.95
CA GLY A 53 -11.72 21.19 -38.15
C GLY A 53 -12.59 19.93 -38.31
N TYR A 54 -12.03 18.72 -38.16
CA TYR A 54 -12.82 17.48 -38.11
C TYR A 54 -13.87 17.54 -36.99
N ASN A 55 -15.11 17.13 -37.28
CA ASN A 55 -16.21 17.18 -36.31
C ASN A 55 -16.08 16.07 -35.27
N THR A 56 -15.82 16.46 -34.02
CA THR A 56 -15.70 15.57 -32.87
C THR A 56 -16.91 15.63 -31.94
N SER A 57 -18.08 16.04 -32.44
CA SER A 57 -19.32 16.03 -31.65
C SER A 57 -19.58 14.63 -31.08
N GLY A 58 -19.77 14.54 -29.76
CA GLY A 58 -20.00 13.28 -29.06
C GLY A 58 -18.75 12.46 -28.75
N TRP A 59 -17.54 12.97 -29.02
CA TRP A 59 -16.28 12.36 -28.58
C TRP A 59 -16.03 12.68 -27.10
N TYR A 60 -15.34 11.79 -26.40
CA TYR A 60 -15.10 11.89 -24.96
C TYR A 60 -13.78 12.62 -24.67
N PRO A 61 -13.76 13.72 -23.91
CA PRO A 61 -12.51 14.33 -23.44
C PRO A 61 -11.83 13.47 -22.38
N VAL A 62 -10.52 13.27 -22.54
CA VAL A 62 -9.68 12.51 -21.59
C VAL A 62 -8.37 13.24 -21.34
N GLY A 63 -7.82 13.06 -20.14
CA GLY A 63 -6.47 13.52 -19.82
C GLY A 63 -5.39 12.75 -20.58
N PRO A 64 -4.11 13.09 -20.39
CA PRO A 64 -3.03 12.24 -20.88
C PRO A 64 -3.05 10.90 -20.12
N ARG A 65 -2.29 9.92 -20.59
CA ARG A 65 -2.10 8.63 -19.90
C ARG A 65 -3.40 7.87 -19.61
N SER A 66 -4.37 7.95 -20.53
CA SER A 66 -5.67 7.30 -20.36
C SER A 66 -5.75 6.02 -21.20
N THR A 67 -6.17 4.93 -20.57
CA THR A 67 -6.83 3.83 -21.28
C THR A 67 -8.21 4.28 -21.75
N VAL A 68 -8.80 3.57 -22.72
CA VAL A 68 -10.13 3.92 -23.23
C VAL A 68 -11.14 3.85 -22.08
N TYR A 69 -11.14 2.76 -21.31
CA TYR A 69 -12.08 2.56 -20.22
C TYR A 69 -11.90 3.57 -19.08
N ALA A 70 -10.65 3.91 -18.70
CA ALA A 70 -10.41 4.99 -17.74
C ALA A 70 -10.98 6.34 -18.23
N GLY A 71 -10.82 6.64 -19.52
CA GLY A 71 -11.43 7.82 -20.15
C GLY A 71 -12.96 7.81 -20.08
N LEU A 72 -13.59 6.67 -20.34
CA LEU A 72 -15.05 6.52 -20.25
C LEU A 72 -15.56 6.63 -18.79
N LEU A 73 -14.79 6.13 -17.82
CA LEU A 73 -15.08 6.31 -16.39
C LEU A 73 -15.01 7.78 -15.98
N ALA A 74 -13.98 8.51 -16.42
CA ALA A 74 -13.84 9.95 -16.15
C ALA A 74 -15.00 10.78 -16.71
N ASN A 75 -15.67 10.27 -17.76
CA ASN A 75 -16.86 10.88 -18.36
C ASN A 75 -18.18 10.35 -17.79
N GLY A 76 -18.15 9.55 -16.72
CA GLY A 76 -19.35 9.03 -16.07
C GLY A 76 -20.16 8.03 -16.91
N LYS A 77 -19.55 7.39 -17.92
CA LYS A 77 -20.24 6.43 -18.80
C LYS A 77 -20.62 5.13 -18.08
N TYR A 78 -19.82 4.72 -17.09
CA TYR A 78 -20.02 3.48 -16.33
C TYR A 78 -19.96 3.73 -14.83
N ALA A 79 -20.57 2.82 -14.07
CA ALA A 79 -20.50 2.81 -12.61
C ALA A 79 -19.08 2.45 -12.13
N ASP A 80 -18.79 2.77 -10.87
CA ASP A 80 -17.48 2.52 -10.25
C ASP A 80 -17.13 1.02 -10.30
N PRO A 81 -16.07 0.61 -11.02
CA PRO A 81 -15.67 -0.79 -11.13
C PRO A 81 -15.08 -1.35 -9.83
N PHE A 82 -14.75 -0.50 -8.85
CA PHE A 82 -14.26 -0.94 -7.54
C PHE A 82 -15.39 -1.37 -6.59
N TYR A 83 -16.65 -1.29 -7.02
CA TYR A 83 -17.79 -1.75 -6.25
C TYR A 83 -18.46 -2.98 -6.89
N SER A 84 -18.51 -4.08 -6.14
CA SER A 84 -19.21 -5.32 -6.45
C SER A 84 -18.84 -5.81 -7.86
N THR A 85 -19.82 -6.18 -8.67
CA THR A 85 -19.64 -6.71 -10.01
C THR A 85 -19.87 -5.66 -11.10
N ASN A 86 -19.79 -4.36 -10.77
CA ASN A 86 -20.03 -3.29 -11.74
C ASN A 86 -19.17 -3.43 -13.00
N MET A 87 -17.90 -3.82 -12.86
CA MET A 87 -16.98 -4.00 -13.99
C MET A 87 -17.46 -5.08 -14.96
N LYS A 88 -18.12 -6.14 -14.46
CA LYS A 88 -18.68 -7.22 -15.29
C LYS A 88 -19.80 -6.75 -16.21
N ASN A 89 -20.47 -5.64 -15.85
CA ASN A 89 -21.62 -5.13 -16.59
C ASN A 89 -21.23 -4.23 -17.78
N VAL A 90 -19.94 -3.99 -17.98
CA VAL A 90 -19.44 -3.16 -19.08
C VAL A 90 -19.48 -3.95 -20.39
N PRO A 91 -20.19 -3.49 -21.44
CA PRO A 91 -20.20 -4.16 -22.74
C PRO A 91 -18.82 -4.09 -23.37
N THR A 92 -18.27 -5.24 -23.79
CA THR A 92 -16.91 -5.33 -24.33
C THR A 92 -16.83 -5.19 -25.86
N ALA A 93 -17.97 -5.20 -26.55
CA ALA A 93 -18.04 -5.15 -28.02
C ALA A 93 -17.36 -3.89 -28.60
N ASP A 94 -17.52 -2.74 -27.93
CA ASP A 94 -16.91 -1.48 -28.35
C ASP A 94 -15.36 -1.53 -28.30
N PHE A 95 -14.77 -2.42 -27.49
CA PHE A 95 -13.32 -2.55 -27.32
C PHE A 95 -12.70 -3.62 -28.23
N GLN A 96 -13.51 -4.30 -29.05
CA GLN A 96 -13.02 -5.27 -30.05
C GLN A 96 -12.59 -4.61 -31.37
N VAL A 97 -12.65 -3.27 -31.43
CA VAL A 97 -12.24 -2.47 -32.59
C VAL A 97 -11.33 -1.32 -32.13
N PRO A 98 -10.54 -0.71 -33.03
CA PRO A 98 -9.69 0.41 -32.65
C PRO A 98 -10.46 1.61 -32.08
N TRP A 99 -9.80 2.41 -31.26
CA TRP A 99 -10.28 3.69 -30.77
C TRP A 99 -9.35 4.83 -31.22
N TRP A 100 -9.94 5.96 -31.54
CA TRP A 100 -9.22 7.17 -31.91
C TRP A 100 -8.84 7.98 -30.69
N TYR A 101 -7.62 8.51 -30.66
CA TYR A 101 -7.15 9.55 -29.75
C TYR A 101 -6.76 10.76 -30.59
N ARG A 102 -7.54 11.84 -30.53
CA ARG A 102 -7.35 13.03 -31.37
C ARG A 102 -7.02 14.26 -30.54
N THR A 103 -6.03 15.03 -30.98
CA THR A 103 -5.70 16.33 -30.37
C THR A 103 -5.36 17.39 -31.42
N ASP A 104 -5.65 18.66 -31.09
CA ASP A 104 -5.22 19.82 -31.87
C ASP A 104 -3.97 20.45 -31.25
N LEU A 105 -3.00 20.78 -32.10
CA LEU A 105 -1.77 21.46 -31.74
C LEU A 105 -1.75 22.86 -32.38
N THR A 106 -1.44 23.88 -31.59
CA THR A 106 -1.19 25.22 -32.14
C THR A 106 0.31 25.45 -32.25
N VAL A 107 0.80 25.60 -33.48
CA VAL A 107 2.22 25.80 -33.80
C VAL A 107 2.42 27.23 -34.28
N ALA A 108 3.22 28.03 -33.55
CA ALA A 108 3.40 29.44 -33.83
C ALA A 108 4.07 29.69 -35.20
N ASP A 109 5.14 28.96 -35.49
CA ASP A 109 5.89 29.00 -36.75
C ASP A 109 6.51 27.62 -37.05
N THR A 110 6.94 27.43 -38.29
CA THR A 110 7.53 26.17 -38.78
C THR A 110 9.03 26.31 -39.07
N THR A 111 9.71 27.28 -38.46
CA THR A 111 11.16 27.46 -38.65
C THR A 111 11.94 26.30 -38.03
N GLN A 112 11.48 25.85 -36.86
CA GLN A 112 11.94 24.64 -36.19
C GLN A 112 11.24 23.39 -36.71
N ARG A 113 11.99 22.29 -36.74
CA ARG A 113 11.51 20.93 -36.92
C ARG A 113 10.55 20.53 -35.81
N THR A 114 9.68 19.56 -36.09
CA THR A 114 8.66 19.10 -35.15
C THR A 114 8.62 17.57 -35.12
N TYR A 115 8.61 17.01 -33.91
CA TYR A 115 8.61 15.57 -33.68
C TYR A 115 7.51 15.16 -32.70
N LEU A 116 7.00 13.94 -32.85
CA LEU A 116 6.23 13.25 -31.81
C LEU A 116 7.14 12.24 -31.12
N ASP A 117 7.32 12.37 -29.81
CA ASP A 117 8.11 11.46 -28.96
C ASP A 117 7.21 10.81 -27.92
N PHE A 118 7.03 9.49 -27.99
CA PHE A 118 6.10 8.78 -27.11
C PHE A 118 6.41 7.28 -26.98
N SER A 119 5.88 6.68 -25.91
CA SER A 119 5.73 5.24 -25.69
C SER A 119 4.37 4.98 -25.02
N GLY A 120 4.09 3.76 -24.56
CA GLY A 120 2.88 3.48 -23.77
C GLY A 120 1.60 3.34 -24.60
N VAL A 121 1.69 2.98 -25.89
CA VAL A 121 0.52 2.66 -26.71
C VAL A 121 0.17 1.17 -26.53
N LEU A 122 -1.03 0.87 -26.07
CA LEU A 122 -1.52 -0.50 -25.89
C LEU A 122 -2.61 -0.81 -26.92
N SER A 123 -2.46 -1.79 -27.81
CA SER A 123 -1.24 -2.60 -28.07
C SER A 123 -0.31 -2.02 -29.15
N LYS A 124 -0.88 -1.23 -30.07
CA LYS A 124 -0.25 -0.68 -31.28
C LYS A 124 -1.15 0.40 -31.89
N ALA A 125 -0.62 1.27 -32.75
CA ALA A 125 -1.42 2.33 -33.38
C ALA A 125 -0.98 2.73 -34.79
N ASP A 126 -1.95 3.14 -35.62
CA ASP A 126 -1.63 4.02 -36.76
C ASP A 126 -1.59 5.48 -36.26
N VAL A 127 -0.60 6.24 -36.71
CA VAL A 127 -0.42 7.65 -36.32
C VAL A 127 -0.63 8.55 -37.53
N TRP A 128 -1.49 9.56 -37.36
CA TRP A 128 -1.89 10.48 -38.42
C TRP A 128 -1.67 11.93 -38.03
N VAL A 129 -1.19 12.74 -38.98
CA VAL A 129 -0.99 14.19 -38.82
C VAL A 129 -1.55 14.90 -40.04
N ASN A 130 -2.46 15.85 -39.84
CA ASN A 130 -3.03 16.69 -40.90
C ASN A 130 -3.59 15.90 -42.12
N GLY A 131 -4.14 14.72 -41.86
CA GLY A 131 -4.73 13.83 -42.87
C GLY A 131 -3.76 12.86 -43.54
N THR A 132 -2.49 12.81 -43.13
CA THR A 132 -1.48 11.86 -43.63
C THR A 132 -1.06 10.89 -42.54
N ARG A 133 -1.00 9.59 -42.87
CA ARG A 133 -0.47 8.56 -41.96
C ARG A 133 1.05 8.63 -41.95
N VAL A 134 1.63 8.92 -40.79
CA VAL A 134 3.10 9.06 -40.61
C VAL A 134 3.76 7.79 -40.13
N ALA A 135 3.02 6.92 -39.45
CA ALA A 135 3.45 5.60 -39.01
C ALA A 135 2.23 4.67 -38.95
N ASP A 136 2.44 3.37 -39.13
CA ASP A 136 1.40 2.36 -38.97
C ASP A 136 1.64 1.47 -37.75
N LYS A 137 0.63 0.66 -37.43
CA LYS A 137 0.64 -0.28 -36.31
C LYS A 137 1.71 -1.38 -36.35
N THR A 138 2.47 -1.51 -37.45
CA THR A 138 3.61 -2.45 -37.51
C THR A 138 4.90 -1.78 -37.06
N GLN A 139 4.96 -0.44 -37.14
CA GLN A 139 6.05 0.38 -36.63
C GLN A 139 5.78 0.84 -35.20
N VAL A 140 4.54 1.26 -34.90
CA VAL A 140 4.12 1.70 -33.56
C VAL A 140 3.39 0.55 -32.88
N THR A 141 4.16 -0.33 -32.22
CA THR A 141 3.68 -1.59 -31.63
C THR A 141 4.50 -1.97 -30.41
N GLY A 142 3.83 -2.50 -29.38
CA GLY A 142 4.44 -2.88 -28.11
C GLY A 142 4.43 -1.73 -27.12
N ALA A 143 3.93 -1.98 -25.91
CA ALA A 143 3.65 -0.95 -24.91
C ALA A 143 4.90 -0.12 -24.53
N TYR A 144 6.07 -0.77 -24.49
CA TYR A 144 7.32 -0.14 -24.05
C TYR A 144 8.18 0.42 -25.17
N THR A 145 7.83 0.21 -26.44
CA THR A 145 8.63 0.79 -27.54
C THR A 145 8.49 2.31 -27.54
N ARG A 146 9.62 3.00 -27.76
CA ARG A 146 9.67 4.46 -27.91
C ARG A 146 9.74 4.85 -29.38
N HIS A 147 8.99 5.87 -29.76
CA HIS A 147 8.93 6.38 -31.13
C HIS A 147 9.29 7.87 -31.17
N ASP A 148 10.25 8.26 -32.02
CA ASP A 148 10.66 9.64 -32.32
C ASP A 148 10.32 9.94 -33.78
N LEU A 149 9.06 10.33 -34.05
CA LEU A 149 8.54 10.52 -35.39
C LEU A 149 8.73 11.97 -35.84
N ASP A 150 9.55 12.19 -36.87
CA ASP A 150 9.70 13.52 -37.50
C ASP A 150 8.47 13.84 -38.37
N ILE A 151 7.68 14.83 -37.94
CA ILE A 151 6.45 15.26 -38.62
C ILE A 151 6.61 16.63 -39.29
N THR A 152 7.85 17.12 -39.41
CA THR A 152 8.17 18.47 -39.90
C THR A 152 7.52 18.77 -41.26
N ALA A 153 7.50 17.78 -42.18
CA ALA A 153 6.97 17.96 -43.52
C ALA A 153 5.45 18.20 -43.57
N LEU A 154 4.72 17.89 -42.49
CA LEU A 154 3.25 17.95 -42.43
C LEU A 154 2.74 19.08 -41.55
N VAL A 155 3.57 19.61 -40.65
CA VAL A 155 3.20 20.67 -39.72
C VAL A 155 3.17 22.02 -40.44
N LYS A 156 2.14 22.81 -40.16
CA LYS A 156 1.94 24.18 -40.65
C LYS A 156 1.81 25.16 -39.50
N ALA A 157 2.03 26.46 -39.75
CA ALA A 157 1.70 27.49 -38.76
C ALA A 157 0.19 27.51 -38.48
N GLY A 158 -0.18 27.78 -37.22
CA GLY A 158 -1.56 27.73 -36.74
C GLY A 158 -1.98 26.34 -36.27
N THR A 159 -3.24 25.98 -36.51
CA THR A 159 -3.84 24.72 -36.02
C THR A 159 -3.42 23.54 -36.88
N ASN A 160 -2.90 22.51 -36.21
CA ASN A 160 -2.61 21.19 -36.71
C ASN A 160 -3.42 20.18 -35.89
N SER A 161 -3.61 18.98 -36.42
CA SER A 161 -4.24 17.90 -35.64
C SER A 161 -3.46 16.60 -35.78
N VAL A 162 -3.35 15.90 -34.67
CA VAL A 162 -2.73 14.57 -34.56
C VAL A 162 -3.81 13.60 -34.11
N ALA A 163 -3.84 12.40 -34.72
CA ALA A 163 -4.75 11.34 -34.33
C ALA A 163 -4.06 9.99 -34.31
N PHE A 164 -4.26 9.23 -33.23
CA PHE A 164 -3.81 7.85 -33.09
C PHE A 164 -5.01 6.92 -33.22
N LYS A 165 -4.93 5.92 -34.11
CA LYS A 165 -5.88 4.82 -34.20
C LYS A 165 -5.33 3.65 -33.39
N VAL A 166 -5.69 3.58 -32.12
CA VAL A 166 -5.17 2.61 -31.15
C VAL A 166 -5.94 1.30 -31.24
N TYR A 167 -5.25 0.19 -31.44
CA TYR A 167 -5.85 -1.13 -31.64
C TYR A 167 -6.15 -1.84 -30.30
N PRO A 168 -7.12 -2.79 -30.29
CA PRO A 168 -7.39 -3.62 -29.12
C PRO A 168 -6.12 -4.30 -28.59
N ASN A 169 -6.05 -4.44 -27.27
CA ASN A 169 -4.95 -5.12 -26.61
C ASN A 169 -5.34 -6.57 -26.28
N ASP A 170 -4.46 -7.51 -26.60
CA ASP A 170 -4.53 -8.87 -26.06
C ASP A 170 -3.15 -9.23 -25.49
N PRO A 171 -2.96 -9.25 -24.16
CA PRO A 171 -1.64 -9.47 -23.56
C PRO A 171 -1.06 -10.85 -23.88
N ASN A 172 -1.88 -11.81 -24.33
CA ASN A 172 -1.37 -13.11 -24.77
C ASN A 172 -0.79 -13.06 -26.19
N LYS A 173 -1.09 -12.01 -26.96
CA LYS A 173 -0.66 -11.86 -28.38
C LYS A 173 0.28 -10.70 -28.59
N ASP A 174 0.14 -9.67 -27.77
CA ASP A 174 0.85 -8.41 -27.88
C ASP A 174 1.88 -8.29 -26.74
N LEU A 175 3.11 -7.88 -27.06
CA LEU A 175 4.14 -7.54 -26.07
C LEU A 175 3.72 -6.26 -25.32
N SER A 176 2.87 -6.45 -24.30
CA SER A 176 2.02 -5.43 -23.69
C SER A 176 1.99 -5.61 -22.17
N MET A 177 0.86 -5.30 -21.52
CA MET A 177 0.61 -5.55 -20.10
C MET A 177 -0.71 -6.33 -19.92
N GLY A 178 -0.68 -7.37 -19.09
CA GLY A 178 -1.82 -8.20 -18.71
C GLY A 178 -1.83 -8.49 -17.21
N TRP A 179 -3.00 -8.75 -16.63
CA TRP A 179 -3.16 -8.80 -15.15
C TRP A 179 -2.97 -10.19 -14.52
N ILE A 180 -2.35 -11.12 -15.27
CA ILE A 180 -2.01 -12.49 -14.84
C ILE A 180 -3.19 -13.14 -14.11
N ASP A 181 -3.16 -13.15 -12.78
CA ASP A 181 -4.21 -13.58 -11.87
C ASP A 181 -4.37 -12.63 -10.66
N TRP A 182 -3.77 -11.44 -10.72
CA TRP A 182 -3.75 -10.48 -9.61
C TRP A 182 -5.15 -9.93 -9.29
N ALA A 183 -6.00 -9.85 -10.31
CA ALA A 183 -7.27 -9.16 -10.29
C ALA A 183 -8.30 -9.83 -11.23
N GLN A 184 -9.23 -9.03 -11.76
CA GLN A 184 -10.12 -9.38 -12.86
C GLN A 184 -9.70 -8.61 -14.12
N THR A 185 -9.97 -9.14 -15.31
CA THR A 185 -9.59 -8.48 -16.57
C THR A 185 -10.34 -7.15 -16.78
N PRO A 186 -9.64 -6.02 -17.06
CA PRO A 186 -10.28 -4.78 -17.48
C PRO A 186 -11.13 -4.96 -18.74
N PRO A 187 -12.31 -4.32 -18.85
CA PRO A 187 -13.21 -4.52 -19.99
C PRO A 187 -12.59 -4.22 -21.36
N ASP A 188 -11.69 -3.23 -21.43
CA ASP A 188 -11.00 -2.80 -22.65
C ASP A 188 -9.59 -3.39 -22.80
N GLN A 189 -9.21 -4.31 -21.89
CA GLN A 189 -7.86 -4.85 -21.76
C GLN A 189 -6.77 -3.77 -21.76
N ASN A 190 -7.06 -2.58 -21.19
CA ASN A 190 -6.16 -1.42 -21.12
C ASN A 190 -5.74 -0.82 -22.46
N MET A 191 -6.48 -1.04 -23.56
CA MET A 191 -6.15 -0.36 -24.82
C MET A 191 -6.14 1.17 -24.65
N GLY A 192 -5.15 1.86 -25.20
CA GLY A 192 -5.01 3.31 -25.04
C GLY A 192 -3.58 3.82 -25.12
N ILE A 193 -3.36 5.01 -24.56
CA ILE A 193 -2.04 5.65 -24.49
C ILE A 193 -1.77 6.02 -23.04
N VAL A 194 -0.92 5.25 -22.35
CA VAL A 194 -0.73 5.28 -20.88
C VAL A 194 0.54 6.03 -20.43
N ARG A 195 1.31 6.57 -21.37
CA ARG A 195 2.40 7.52 -21.13
C ARG A 195 2.16 8.78 -21.96
N ASP A 196 2.94 9.84 -21.71
CA ASP A 196 2.75 11.09 -22.42
C ASP A 196 3.16 10.99 -23.90
N VAL A 197 2.45 11.75 -24.74
CA VAL A 197 2.90 12.09 -26.09
C VAL A 197 3.54 13.48 -26.03
N LEU A 198 4.82 13.58 -26.37
CA LEU A 198 5.55 14.84 -26.39
C LEU A 198 5.63 15.40 -27.81
N VAL A 199 5.34 16.69 -27.95
CA VAL A 199 5.66 17.46 -29.16
C VAL A 199 7.00 18.15 -28.93
N ARG A 200 8.04 17.71 -29.65
CA ARG A 200 9.39 18.30 -29.56
C ARG A 200 9.66 19.27 -30.69
N ARG A 201 10.40 20.34 -30.39
CA ARG A 201 10.84 21.36 -31.34
C ARG A 201 12.35 21.48 -31.32
N SER A 202 12.97 21.46 -32.49
CA SER A 202 14.42 21.65 -32.59
C SER A 202 14.81 22.31 -33.93
N GLY A 203 16.05 22.80 -33.99
CA GLY A 203 16.68 23.27 -35.22
C GLY A 203 17.11 22.12 -36.14
N PRO A 204 18.23 22.26 -36.89
CA PRO A 204 18.68 21.25 -37.83
C PRO A 204 19.18 19.94 -37.19
N VAL A 205 19.61 20.00 -35.91
CA VAL A 205 20.16 18.86 -35.16
C VAL A 205 19.26 18.53 -33.98
N ALA A 206 18.80 17.28 -33.89
CA ALA A 206 18.10 16.74 -32.73
C ALA A 206 19.10 16.15 -31.73
N LEU A 207 18.88 16.39 -30.44
CA LEU A 207 19.64 15.83 -29.32
C LEU A 207 18.80 14.75 -28.64
N ARG A 208 19.35 13.55 -28.47
CA ARG A 208 18.64 12.39 -27.89
C ARG A 208 19.55 11.61 -26.94
N GLY A 209 18.95 10.87 -26.02
CA GLY A 209 19.65 9.89 -25.19
C GLY A 209 20.85 10.43 -24.39
N GLY A 210 20.80 11.71 -23.97
CA GLY A 210 21.80 12.26 -23.05
C GLY A 210 21.77 11.50 -21.73
N HIS A 211 22.90 10.93 -21.32
CA HIS A 211 23.02 10.12 -20.10
C HIS A 211 24.44 10.15 -19.53
N VAL A 212 24.59 9.63 -18.30
CA VAL A 212 25.87 9.64 -17.57
C VAL A 212 26.24 8.24 -17.11
N VAL A 213 27.31 7.67 -17.67
CA VAL A 213 27.91 6.46 -17.13
C VAL A 213 28.75 6.83 -15.90
N THR A 214 28.37 6.29 -14.73
CA THR A 214 29.07 6.54 -13.47
C THR A 214 29.95 5.36 -13.06
N LYS A 215 31.16 5.64 -12.56
CA LYS A 215 32.01 4.64 -11.91
C LYS A 215 32.53 5.17 -10.57
N LEU A 216 32.02 4.60 -9.48
CA LEU A 216 32.39 4.97 -8.12
C LEU A 216 33.54 4.08 -7.59
N THR A 217 34.59 4.69 -7.05
CA THR A 217 35.76 4.01 -6.48
C THR A 217 35.95 4.41 -5.02
N GLY A 218 35.94 3.42 -4.11
CA GLY A 218 36.19 3.62 -2.68
C GLY A 218 35.26 4.62 -1.99
N LEU A 219 34.09 4.92 -2.58
CA LEU A 219 33.14 5.96 -2.16
C LEU A 219 33.72 7.39 -2.08
N THR A 220 34.94 7.59 -2.56
CA THR A 220 35.72 8.83 -2.41
C THR A 220 36.02 9.50 -3.75
N HIS A 221 35.85 8.79 -4.86
CA HIS A 221 36.03 9.34 -6.20
C HIS A 221 35.05 8.73 -7.18
N ALA A 222 34.49 9.53 -8.09
CA ALA A 222 33.65 9.05 -9.19
C ALA A 222 34.13 9.59 -10.54
N ASP A 223 34.26 8.68 -11.51
CA ASP A 223 34.43 9.00 -12.92
C ASP A 223 33.06 9.11 -13.59
N LEU A 224 32.79 10.24 -14.25
CA LEU A 224 31.59 10.45 -15.06
C LEU A 224 31.95 10.46 -16.55
N THR A 225 31.27 9.65 -17.34
CA THR A 225 31.38 9.67 -18.81
C THR A 225 30.02 10.04 -19.40
N VAL A 226 29.92 11.27 -19.91
CA VAL A 226 28.70 11.76 -20.56
C VAL A 226 28.65 11.27 -21.99
N LYS A 227 27.47 10.81 -22.41
CA LYS A 227 27.19 10.40 -23.79
C LYS A 227 25.85 10.98 -24.24
N ALA A 228 25.75 11.39 -25.49
CA ALA A 228 24.50 11.84 -26.10
C ALA A 228 24.51 11.61 -27.61
N ASP A 229 23.34 11.32 -28.17
CA ASP A 229 23.17 11.18 -29.61
C ASP A 229 22.77 12.51 -30.24
N VAL A 230 23.43 12.85 -31.36
CA VAL A 230 23.06 13.96 -32.23
C VAL A 230 22.70 13.43 -33.62
N ARG A 231 21.56 13.90 -34.16
CA ARG A 231 21.08 13.53 -35.49
C ARG A 231 20.82 14.77 -36.32
N ASN A 232 21.45 14.88 -37.48
CA ASN A 232 21.23 16.00 -38.41
C ASN A 232 20.06 15.69 -39.34
N ASP A 233 18.89 16.25 -39.04
CA ASP A 233 17.68 16.05 -39.83
C ASP A 233 17.54 17.06 -40.98
N SER A 234 18.52 17.94 -41.19
CA SER A 234 18.57 18.86 -42.33
C SER A 234 19.11 18.20 -43.61
N PRO A 235 18.95 18.83 -44.80
CA PRO A 235 19.46 18.28 -46.06
C PRO A 235 20.94 18.60 -46.33
N ALA A 236 21.60 19.38 -45.45
CA ALA A 236 22.99 19.80 -45.62
C ALA A 236 23.86 19.29 -44.47
N ALA A 237 25.17 19.16 -44.72
CA ALA A 237 26.11 18.89 -43.65
C ALA A 237 26.17 20.07 -42.67
N VAL A 238 26.30 19.76 -41.37
CA VAL A 238 26.39 20.75 -40.30
C VAL A 238 27.56 20.45 -39.37
N SER A 239 28.10 21.47 -38.73
CA SER A 239 28.95 21.33 -37.54
C SER A 239 28.11 21.67 -36.33
N THR A 240 28.03 20.76 -35.36
CA THR A 240 27.27 20.93 -34.12
C THR A 240 28.21 20.89 -32.92
N THR A 241 28.04 21.84 -32.01
CA THR A 241 28.69 21.84 -30.70
C THR A 241 27.69 21.38 -29.66
N VAL A 242 27.98 20.27 -28.99
CA VAL A 242 27.22 19.80 -27.83
C VAL A 242 27.95 20.26 -26.58
N SER A 243 27.29 21.06 -25.74
CA SER A 243 27.89 21.65 -24.55
C SER A 243 26.89 21.84 -23.42
N GLY A 244 27.39 21.99 -22.20
CA GLY A 244 26.57 22.24 -21.02
C GLY A 244 27.31 21.86 -19.74
N THR A 245 26.62 21.27 -18.77
CA THR A 245 27.19 20.91 -17.46
C THR A 245 26.80 19.50 -17.04
N VAL A 246 27.73 18.79 -16.39
CA VAL A 246 27.46 17.54 -15.66
C VAL A 246 27.94 17.71 -14.22
N ALA A 247 27.04 17.52 -13.25
CA ALA A 247 27.33 17.80 -11.84
C ALA A 247 27.97 19.19 -11.61
N GLY A 248 27.47 20.20 -12.34
CA GLY A 248 27.99 21.57 -12.31
C GLY A 248 29.34 21.80 -13.01
N LYS A 249 29.99 20.78 -13.57
CA LYS A 249 31.25 20.90 -14.32
C LYS A 249 30.99 21.10 -15.81
N PRO A 250 31.63 22.08 -16.47
CA PRO A 250 31.38 22.37 -17.88
C PRO A 250 31.96 21.29 -18.80
N ILE A 251 31.22 20.98 -19.85
CA ILE A 251 31.62 20.05 -20.92
C ILE A 251 31.29 20.63 -22.29
N SER A 252 32.12 20.34 -23.29
CA SER A 252 31.88 20.78 -24.67
C SER A 252 32.62 19.90 -25.67
N GLN A 253 31.95 19.54 -26.76
CA GLN A 253 32.52 18.78 -27.87
C GLN A 253 31.85 19.18 -29.18
N THR A 254 32.65 19.35 -30.23
CA THR A 254 32.16 19.70 -31.56
C THR A 254 32.35 18.54 -32.52
N VAL A 255 31.31 18.22 -33.29
CA VAL A 255 31.33 17.15 -34.30
C VAL A 255 30.71 17.62 -35.61
N SER A 256 31.19 17.08 -36.71
CA SER A 256 30.58 17.28 -38.03
C SER A 256 29.60 16.15 -38.31
N LEU A 257 28.42 16.50 -38.82
CA LEU A 257 27.37 15.59 -39.25
C LEU A 257 27.07 15.80 -40.73
N ALA A 258 27.18 14.76 -41.54
CA ALA A 258 26.60 14.76 -42.88
C ALA A 258 25.07 14.91 -42.79
N ALA A 259 24.43 15.25 -43.91
CA ALA A 259 22.97 15.26 -43.98
C ALA A 259 22.42 13.87 -43.58
N LYS A 260 21.44 13.83 -42.68
CA LYS A 260 20.79 12.61 -42.16
C LYS A 260 21.70 11.71 -41.32
N GLU A 261 22.90 12.14 -40.98
CA GLU A 261 23.80 11.37 -40.13
C GLU A 261 23.36 11.44 -38.65
N LYS A 262 23.42 10.28 -37.98
CA LYS A 262 23.35 10.15 -36.52
C LYS A 262 24.74 9.77 -35.99
N LYS A 263 25.19 10.44 -34.92
CA LYS A 263 26.41 10.07 -34.19
C LYS A 263 26.17 10.12 -32.68
N THR A 264 26.79 9.20 -31.95
CA THR A 264 26.95 9.29 -30.50
C THR A 264 28.19 10.12 -30.18
N VAL A 265 28.02 11.16 -29.36
CA VAL A 265 29.09 11.99 -28.83
C VAL A 265 29.45 11.46 -27.46
N THR A 266 30.72 11.08 -27.27
CA THR A 266 31.27 10.66 -25.97
C THR A 266 32.28 11.70 -25.50
N PHE A 267 31.98 12.33 -24.37
CA PHE A 267 32.84 13.34 -23.75
C PHE A 267 34.04 12.68 -23.04
N GLY A 268 35.07 13.47 -22.78
CA GLY A 268 36.18 13.03 -21.91
C GLY A 268 35.69 12.73 -20.49
N VAL A 269 36.38 11.82 -19.80
CA VAL A 269 36.05 11.45 -18.41
C VAL A 269 36.18 12.68 -17.49
N ILE A 270 35.14 12.90 -16.68
CA ILE A 270 35.09 13.97 -15.69
C ILE A 270 35.16 13.36 -14.29
N GLY A 271 36.24 13.63 -13.57
CA GLY A 271 36.42 13.19 -12.18
C GLY A 271 35.73 14.11 -11.16
N ILE A 272 35.10 13.49 -10.16
CA ILE A 272 34.57 14.15 -8.97
C ILE A 272 35.17 13.50 -7.72
N ASP A 273 35.87 14.30 -6.92
CA ASP A 273 36.36 13.89 -5.60
C ASP A 273 35.26 14.10 -4.55
N ASN A 274 35.19 13.18 -3.60
CA ASN A 274 34.20 13.13 -2.52
C ASN A 274 32.77 13.35 -3.04
N PRO A 275 32.31 12.55 -4.02
CA PRO A 275 30.97 12.70 -4.55
C PRO A 275 29.95 12.52 -3.42
N GLN A 276 28.90 13.34 -3.42
CA GLN A 276 27.68 13.02 -2.67
C GLN A 276 27.08 11.73 -3.25
N VAL A 277 27.37 10.60 -2.60
CA VAL A 277 26.92 9.26 -3.02
C VAL A 277 25.44 9.10 -2.70
N TRP A 278 24.67 8.52 -3.63
CA TRP A 278 23.29 8.16 -3.40
C TRP A 278 23.16 6.87 -2.58
N TRP A 279 22.28 6.86 -1.60
CA TRP A 279 22.00 5.71 -0.74
C TRP A 279 20.49 5.41 -0.65
N PRO A 280 20.12 4.13 -0.44
CA PRO A 280 18.76 3.77 -0.05
C PRO A 280 18.35 4.45 1.26
N ALA A 281 17.04 4.57 1.50
CA ALA A 281 16.50 5.14 2.71
C ALA A 281 17.06 4.42 3.95
N GLY A 282 17.50 5.19 4.95
CA GLY A 282 18.11 4.68 6.18
C GLY A 282 19.62 4.39 6.09
N MET A 283 20.24 4.45 4.90
CA MET A 283 21.68 4.20 4.72
C MET A 283 22.50 5.47 4.41
N GLY A 284 21.84 6.58 4.07
CA GLY A 284 22.48 7.85 3.73
C GLY A 284 21.50 8.83 3.08
N GLY A 285 22.03 9.87 2.45
CA GLY A 285 21.24 10.82 1.65
C GLY A 285 20.88 10.30 0.26
N GLN A 286 19.97 10.99 -0.41
CA GLN A 286 19.52 10.71 -1.78
C GLN A 286 19.93 11.83 -2.77
N PRO A 287 21.21 12.25 -2.84
CA PRO A 287 21.66 13.28 -3.77
C PRO A 287 21.47 12.82 -5.22
N LEU A 288 20.96 13.74 -6.04
CA LEU A 288 20.89 13.62 -7.50
C LEU A 288 21.70 14.77 -8.09
N TYR A 289 22.49 14.46 -9.11
CA TYR A 289 23.20 15.45 -9.92
C TYR A 289 22.46 15.67 -11.23
N ASP A 290 22.68 16.81 -11.84
CA ASP A 290 22.08 17.16 -13.12
C ASP A 290 23.07 17.01 -14.28
N LEU A 291 22.51 16.63 -15.43
CA LEU A 291 23.11 16.70 -16.74
C LEU A 291 22.29 17.68 -17.59
N ASP A 292 22.91 18.79 -17.97
CA ASP A 292 22.35 19.78 -18.88
C ASP A 292 23.16 19.79 -20.18
N LEU A 293 22.49 19.59 -21.31
CA LEU A 293 23.11 19.59 -22.62
C LEU A 293 22.34 20.47 -23.61
N THR A 294 23.09 21.20 -24.43
CA THR A 294 22.59 21.94 -25.59
C THR A 294 23.41 21.55 -26.81
N ALA A 295 22.74 21.15 -27.89
CA ALA A 295 23.34 21.03 -29.22
C ALA A 295 23.12 22.34 -29.99
N ALA A 296 24.18 22.99 -30.46
CA ALA A 296 24.12 24.26 -31.17
C ALA A 296 24.74 24.16 -32.57
N VAL A 297 24.12 24.82 -33.55
CA VAL A 297 24.62 24.94 -34.94
C VAL A 297 24.75 26.41 -35.30
N GLY A 298 25.91 26.82 -35.79
CA GLY A 298 26.17 28.24 -36.10
C GLY A 298 26.05 29.18 -34.89
N GLY A 299 26.32 28.67 -33.67
CA GLY A 299 26.20 29.43 -32.43
C GLY A 299 24.78 29.59 -31.87
N THR A 300 23.77 29.01 -32.52
CA THR A 300 22.37 29.03 -32.06
C THR A 300 21.95 27.65 -31.57
N ALA A 301 21.22 27.60 -30.45
CA ALA A 301 20.70 26.34 -29.91
C ALA A 301 19.76 25.66 -30.92
N SER A 302 20.04 24.40 -31.19
CA SER A 302 19.21 23.53 -32.02
C SER A 302 18.30 22.68 -31.15
N ASP A 303 18.81 22.03 -30.12
CA ASP A 303 18.02 21.20 -29.21
C ASP A 303 18.68 21.18 -27.82
N THR A 304 17.89 20.89 -26.78
CA THR A 304 18.36 20.85 -25.38
C THR A 304 17.82 19.63 -24.66
N SER A 305 18.61 19.10 -23.74
CA SER A 305 18.26 17.96 -22.88
C SER A 305 18.65 18.26 -21.45
N HIS A 306 17.79 17.86 -20.52
CA HIS A 306 18.06 17.87 -19.08
C HIS A 306 17.69 16.48 -18.54
N SER A 307 18.52 15.95 -17.66
CA SER A 307 18.23 14.74 -16.87
C SER A 307 18.97 14.80 -15.53
N SER A 308 18.52 13.98 -14.57
CA SER A 308 19.22 13.80 -13.30
C SER A 308 19.75 12.37 -13.19
N PHE A 309 20.81 12.17 -12.40
CA PHE A 309 21.42 10.87 -12.15
C PHE A 309 22.00 10.77 -10.74
N GLY A 310 22.13 9.54 -10.22
CA GLY A 310 22.81 9.28 -8.94
C GLY A 310 24.14 8.60 -9.12
N VAL A 311 25.12 9.02 -8.31
CA VAL A 311 26.39 8.29 -8.19
C VAL A 311 26.21 7.18 -7.15
N ARG A 312 26.13 5.92 -7.63
CA ARG A 312 26.04 4.72 -6.78
C ARG A 312 26.78 3.54 -7.41
N GLN A 313 27.05 2.52 -6.61
CA GLN A 313 27.44 1.20 -7.09
C GLN A 313 26.39 0.18 -6.65
N VAL A 314 25.98 -0.70 -7.58
CA VAL A 314 25.12 -1.84 -7.26
C VAL A 314 25.75 -3.12 -7.79
N THR A 315 25.74 -4.18 -6.97
CA THR A 315 26.04 -5.54 -7.44
C THR A 315 24.98 -6.50 -6.93
N ALA A 316 24.78 -7.60 -7.64
CA ALA A 316 23.87 -8.67 -7.26
C ALA A 316 24.54 -10.01 -7.56
N ASN A 317 25.58 -10.36 -6.80
CA ASN A 317 26.32 -11.59 -7.02
C ASN A 317 25.60 -12.79 -6.38
N LYS A 318 25.82 -14.00 -6.90
CA LYS A 318 25.39 -15.21 -6.19
C LYS A 318 26.36 -15.47 -5.02
N ASN A 319 25.83 -15.72 -3.83
CA ASN A 319 26.62 -16.10 -2.66
C ASN A 319 27.10 -17.57 -2.77
N ALA A 320 27.86 -18.05 -1.77
CA ALA A 320 28.38 -19.42 -1.77
C ALA A 320 27.29 -20.52 -1.76
N SER A 321 26.07 -20.17 -1.33
CA SER A 321 24.88 -21.04 -1.37
C SER A 321 24.07 -20.89 -2.66
N GLY A 322 24.53 -20.10 -3.63
CA GLY A 322 23.85 -19.86 -4.90
C GLY A 322 22.76 -18.77 -4.85
N GLY A 323 22.42 -18.24 -3.67
CA GLY A 323 21.41 -17.19 -3.50
C GLY A 323 21.90 -15.83 -4.02
N ARG A 324 21.04 -15.11 -4.75
CA ARG A 324 21.32 -13.76 -5.26
C ARG A 324 21.41 -12.78 -4.08
N ALA A 325 22.55 -12.16 -3.88
CA ALA A 325 22.81 -11.22 -2.79
C ALA A 325 23.14 -9.83 -3.35
N TYR A 326 22.33 -8.84 -2.97
CA TYR A 326 22.53 -7.46 -3.38
C TYR A 326 23.50 -6.73 -2.46
N THR A 327 24.34 -5.89 -3.05
CA THR A 327 25.10 -4.89 -2.32
C THR A 327 24.92 -3.51 -2.95
N ILE A 328 24.77 -2.50 -2.12
CA ILE A 328 24.70 -1.09 -2.54
C ILE A 328 25.91 -0.38 -1.93
N ASN A 329 26.73 0.24 -2.78
CA ASN A 329 27.96 0.94 -2.39
C ASN A 329 28.88 0.06 -1.51
N GLY A 330 28.95 -1.24 -1.84
CA GLY A 330 29.75 -2.23 -1.11
C GLY A 330 29.11 -2.81 0.16
N ARG A 331 27.91 -2.34 0.55
CA ARG A 331 27.21 -2.83 1.75
C ARG A 331 26.17 -3.88 1.40
N PRO A 332 26.18 -5.07 2.02
CA PRO A 332 25.16 -6.09 1.80
C PRO A 332 23.81 -5.64 2.34
N LEU A 333 22.74 -6.04 1.66
CA LEU A 333 21.38 -5.68 2.05
C LEU A 333 20.46 -6.88 1.85
N LEU A 334 19.70 -7.22 2.90
CA LEU A 334 18.51 -8.05 2.73
C LEU A 334 17.48 -7.24 1.95
N ILE A 335 17.09 -7.70 0.78
CA ILE A 335 15.95 -7.12 0.07
C ILE A 335 14.68 -7.44 0.88
N LYS A 336 13.97 -6.40 1.31
CA LYS A 336 12.70 -6.49 2.03
C LYS A 336 11.70 -5.63 1.29
N GLY A 337 10.79 -6.24 0.55
CA GLY A 337 9.89 -5.54 -0.34
C GLY A 337 8.57 -6.23 -0.58
N GLY A 338 7.83 -5.72 -1.56
CA GLY A 338 6.62 -6.35 -2.09
C GLY A 338 6.45 -6.11 -3.58
N GLY A 339 5.66 -6.95 -4.23
CA GLY A 339 5.25 -6.76 -5.63
C GLY A 339 4.38 -5.51 -5.75
N TYR A 340 4.78 -4.55 -6.56
CA TYR A 340 4.06 -3.30 -6.75
C TYR A 340 3.10 -3.42 -7.94
N SER A 341 1.88 -2.93 -7.76
CA SER A 341 0.87 -2.90 -8.81
C SER A 341 0.44 -1.46 -9.10
N PRO A 342 0.41 -1.00 -10.38
CA PRO A 342 -0.29 0.22 -10.74
C PRO A 342 -1.81 0.05 -10.62
N ASP A 343 -2.57 1.10 -10.89
CA ASP A 343 -4.03 1.00 -10.98
C ASP A 343 -4.47 0.02 -12.07
N LEU A 344 -5.55 -0.75 -11.85
CA LEU A 344 -6.07 -1.78 -12.77
C LEU A 344 -6.36 -1.25 -14.18
N PHE A 345 -6.68 0.04 -14.31
CA PHE A 345 -6.96 0.71 -15.58
C PHE A 345 -5.82 1.62 -16.03
N LEU A 346 -4.65 1.48 -15.40
CA LEU A 346 -3.43 2.27 -15.60
C LEU A 346 -3.66 3.78 -15.43
N ARG A 347 -4.58 4.16 -14.53
CA ARG A 347 -4.81 5.57 -14.17
C ARG A 347 -3.59 6.12 -13.44
N TRP A 348 -2.88 7.05 -14.09
CA TRP A 348 -1.73 7.72 -13.47
C TRP A 348 -2.16 8.90 -12.59
N ASN A 349 -1.63 8.94 -11.37
CA ASN A 349 -1.67 10.10 -10.50
C ASN A 349 -0.37 10.14 -9.68
N GLU A 350 0.44 11.17 -9.88
CA GLU A 350 1.77 11.27 -9.24
C GLU A 350 1.68 11.32 -7.71
N GLN A 351 0.70 12.02 -7.15
CA GLN A 351 0.51 12.07 -5.69
C GLN A 351 0.16 10.68 -5.13
N TYR A 352 -0.69 9.93 -5.82
CA TYR A 352 -1.02 8.56 -5.43
C TYR A 352 0.21 7.63 -5.50
N ALA A 353 1.04 7.75 -6.54
CA ALA A 353 2.31 7.03 -6.62
C ALA A 353 3.27 7.41 -5.47
N ALA A 354 3.40 8.69 -5.17
CA ALA A 354 4.20 9.20 -4.05
C ALA A 354 3.69 8.67 -2.69
N ASP A 355 2.37 8.59 -2.51
CA ASP A 355 1.75 8.06 -1.29
C ASP A 355 2.03 6.56 -1.13
N LYS A 356 1.92 5.78 -2.21
CA LYS A 356 2.27 4.35 -2.22
C LYS A 356 3.74 4.13 -1.87
N LEU A 357 4.66 4.90 -2.46
CA LEU A 357 6.10 4.84 -2.13
C LEU A 357 6.38 5.33 -0.70
N ALA A 358 5.60 6.28 -0.18
CA ALA A 358 5.71 6.72 1.21
C ALA A 358 5.32 5.60 2.19
N TYR A 359 4.35 4.77 1.82
CA TYR A 359 3.97 3.59 2.59
C TYR A 359 5.04 2.50 2.58
N VAL A 360 5.81 2.33 1.49
CA VAL A 360 6.99 1.42 1.50
C VAL A 360 7.94 1.79 2.63
N LYS A 361 8.24 3.09 2.77
CA LYS A 361 9.10 3.60 3.85
C LYS A 361 8.44 3.48 5.23
N ASP A 362 7.14 3.77 5.33
CA ASP A 362 6.42 3.66 6.59
C ASP A 362 6.37 2.21 7.11
N LEU A 363 6.26 1.25 6.20
CA LEU A 363 6.35 -0.19 6.47
C LEU A 363 7.78 -0.65 6.84
N GLY A 364 8.81 0.18 6.72
CA GLY A 364 10.21 -0.20 6.95
C GLY A 364 10.79 -1.10 5.85
N LEU A 365 10.13 -1.17 4.70
CA LEU A 365 10.62 -1.87 3.50
C LEU A 365 11.65 -1.00 2.76
N ASN A 366 12.49 -1.65 1.95
CA ASN A 366 13.52 -0.98 1.17
C ASN A 366 13.33 -1.11 -0.35
N THR A 367 12.49 -2.04 -0.82
CA THR A 367 12.41 -2.39 -2.24
C THR A 367 10.96 -2.62 -2.70
N VAL A 368 10.70 -2.34 -3.98
CA VAL A 368 9.50 -2.81 -4.69
C VAL A 368 9.89 -3.56 -5.96
N ARG A 369 9.21 -4.67 -6.28
CA ARG A 369 9.36 -5.39 -7.55
C ARG A 369 8.23 -4.99 -8.49
N LEU A 370 8.56 -4.69 -9.74
CA LEU A 370 7.59 -4.43 -10.80
C LEU A 370 7.70 -5.57 -11.80
N GLU A 371 6.79 -6.54 -11.69
CA GLU A 371 6.66 -7.62 -12.66
C GLU A 371 5.86 -7.10 -13.86
N GLY A 372 6.59 -6.74 -14.92
CA GLY A 372 6.03 -5.93 -15.99
C GLY A 372 5.47 -4.63 -15.44
N HIS A 373 4.35 -4.18 -16.01
CA HIS A 373 3.63 -2.97 -15.57
C HIS A 373 4.54 -1.78 -15.21
N ILE A 374 5.63 -1.59 -15.97
CA ILE A 374 6.71 -0.68 -15.58
C ILE A 374 6.19 0.76 -15.67
N GLU A 375 6.05 1.39 -14.50
CA GLU A 375 5.44 2.72 -14.30
C GLU A 375 6.10 3.84 -15.14
N PRO A 376 5.47 5.02 -15.31
CA PRO A 376 6.09 6.21 -15.91
C PRO A 376 7.34 6.73 -15.16
N ASP A 377 8.08 7.65 -15.79
CA ASP A 377 9.36 8.20 -15.29
C ASP A 377 9.23 8.78 -13.87
N GLU A 378 8.14 9.49 -13.60
CA GLU A 378 7.94 10.17 -12.33
C GLU A 378 7.87 9.21 -11.14
N PHE A 379 7.47 7.94 -11.36
CA PHE A 379 7.54 6.92 -10.32
C PHE A 379 8.98 6.63 -9.90
N PHE A 380 9.90 6.52 -10.86
CA PHE A 380 11.31 6.28 -10.60
C PHE A 380 11.99 7.53 -10.04
N ASP A 381 11.62 8.72 -10.48
CA ASP A 381 12.05 9.98 -9.87
C ASP A 381 11.65 10.06 -8.39
N LEU A 382 10.42 9.67 -8.06
CA LEU A 382 9.95 9.59 -6.68
C LEU A 382 10.75 8.54 -5.90
N ALA A 383 10.95 7.34 -6.46
CA ALA A 383 11.74 6.28 -5.82
C ALA A 383 13.18 6.73 -5.53
N ASP A 384 13.82 7.42 -6.48
CA ASP A 384 15.16 7.99 -6.36
C ASP A 384 15.24 9.01 -5.22
N ARG A 385 14.33 10.00 -5.20
CA ARG A 385 14.27 11.03 -4.15
C ARG A 385 13.93 10.45 -2.78
N MET A 386 13.16 9.37 -2.75
CA MET A 386 12.71 8.74 -1.51
C MET A 386 13.69 7.69 -0.98
N GLY A 387 14.62 7.21 -1.80
CA GLY A 387 15.56 6.14 -1.45
C GLY A 387 14.94 4.76 -1.48
N VAL A 388 13.90 4.54 -2.28
CA VAL A 388 13.22 3.24 -2.42
C VAL A 388 13.82 2.50 -3.61
N LEU A 389 14.29 1.27 -3.41
CA LEU A 389 14.86 0.45 -4.47
C LEU A 389 13.76 -0.13 -5.36
N THR A 390 14.03 -0.30 -6.65
CA THR A 390 13.10 -0.88 -7.62
C THR A 390 13.75 -2.05 -8.36
N LEU A 391 12.99 -3.15 -8.50
CA LEU A 391 13.31 -4.33 -9.30
C LEU A 391 12.35 -4.43 -10.50
N PRO A 392 12.52 -3.62 -11.56
CA PRO A 392 11.75 -3.76 -12.78
C PRO A 392 12.11 -5.03 -13.56
N GLY A 393 11.17 -5.54 -14.34
CA GLY A 393 11.37 -6.64 -15.25
C GLY A 393 10.18 -6.91 -16.14
N TRP A 394 10.28 -7.91 -17.00
CA TRP A 394 9.14 -8.41 -17.77
C TRP A 394 8.23 -9.28 -16.91
N GLU A 395 6.97 -9.37 -17.29
CA GLU A 395 5.95 -10.17 -16.62
C GLU A 395 5.91 -11.61 -17.13
N CYS A 396 5.44 -12.52 -16.28
CA CYS A 396 5.18 -13.90 -16.65
C CYS A 396 3.84 -14.05 -17.39
N CYS A 397 3.56 -15.28 -17.80
CA CYS A 397 2.19 -15.77 -17.96
C CYS A 397 1.36 -15.09 -19.06
N ASP A 398 2.05 -14.48 -20.02
CA ASP A 398 1.48 -13.89 -21.23
C ASP A 398 2.49 -13.87 -22.40
N LYS A 399 2.29 -13.00 -23.39
CA LYS A 399 3.14 -12.90 -24.58
C LYS A 399 4.64 -12.76 -24.29
N TRP A 400 5.05 -12.11 -23.19
CA TRP A 400 6.48 -11.91 -22.89
C TRP A 400 7.24 -13.23 -22.75
N GLU A 401 6.60 -14.24 -22.19
CA GLU A 401 7.18 -15.58 -22.01
C GLU A 401 6.60 -16.64 -22.95
N GLY A 402 5.64 -16.29 -23.82
CA GLY A 402 4.95 -17.23 -24.72
C GLY A 402 5.85 -18.12 -25.60
N GLN A 403 7.10 -17.70 -25.85
CA GLN A 403 8.08 -18.52 -26.56
C GLN A 403 8.71 -19.64 -25.71
N VAL A 404 8.69 -19.51 -24.38
CA VAL A 404 9.44 -20.34 -23.42
C VAL A 404 8.59 -20.96 -22.31
N ASN A 405 7.35 -20.51 -22.11
CA ASN A 405 6.49 -20.93 -20.98
C ASN A 405 5.60 -22.16 -21.26
N GLY A 406 5.66 -22.73 -22.46
CA GLY A 406 5.00 -24.00 -22.79
C GLY A 406 3.50 -23.85 -23.00
N ASP A 407 2.70 -24.50 -22.15
CA ASP A 407 1.22 -24.50 -22.22
C ASP A 407 0.58 -23.38 -21.37
N GLU A 408 1.38 -22.57 -20.68
CA GLU A 408 0.90 -21.35 -20.02
C GLU A 408 0.42 -20.34 -21.07
N LYS A 409 -0.44 -19.41 -20.65
CA LYS A 409 -0.90 -18.30 -21.49
C LYS A 409 0.27 -17.51 -22.09
N GLY A 410 0.10 -17.12 -23.37
CA GLY A 410 1.11 -16.42 -24.15
C GLY A 410 1.39 -17.13 -25.47
N ASP A 411 1.08 -16.49 -26.59
CA ASP A 411 1.31 -17.08 -27.91
C ASP A 411 2.81 -17.16 -28.21
N PRO A 412 3.30 -18.29 -28.79
CA PRO A 412 4.66 -18.41 -29.27
C PRO A 412 5.07 -17.24 -30.17
N TRP A 413 6.35 -16.89 -30.13
CA TRP A 413 6.84 -15.72 -30.86
C TRP A 413 6.93 -15.98 -32.36
N THR A 414 6.50 -14.99 -33.11
CA THR A 414 6.72 -14.87 -34.56
C THR A 414 7.97 -14.06 -34.83
N ALA A 415 8.43 -14.05 -36.09
CA ALA A 415 9.59 -13.22 -36.48
C ALA A 415 9.41 -11.72 -36.20
N ALA A 416 8.16 -11.23 -36.15
CA ALA A 416 7.85 -9.83 -35.86
C ALA A 416 7.97 -9.48 -34.37
N ASP A 417 7.91 -10.46 -33.47
CA ASP A 417 7.97 -10.22 -32.02
C ASP A 417 9.40 -9.91 -31.56
N TYR A 418 10.42 -10.55 -32.14
CA TYR A 418 11.81 -10.37 -31.74
C TYR A 418 12.32 -8.91 -31.86
N PRO A 419 12.08 -8.18 -32.97
CA PRO A 419 12.47 -6.77 -33.05
C PRO A 419 11.70 -5.88 -32.08
N VAL A 420 10.42 -6.17 -31.83
CA VAL A 420 9.59 -5.41 -30.89
C VAL A 420 10.10 -5.60 -29.47
N ALA A 421 10.35 -6.84 -29.04
CA ALA A 421 10.91 -7.13 -27.73
C ALA A 421 12.29 -6.49 -27.53
N LYS A 422 13.15 -6.55 -28.55
CA LYS A 422 14.47 -5.89 -28.52
C LYS A 422 14.32 -4.36 -28.39
N ALA A 423 13.41 -3.76 -29.15
CA ALA A 423 13.15 -2.31 -29.10
C ALA A 423 12.54 -1.89 -27.76
N SER A 424 11.66 -2.70 -27.17
CA SER A 424 11.13 -2.51 -25.81
C SER A 424 12.25 -2.52 -24.78
N MET A 425 13.16 -3.49 -24.84
CA MET A 425 14.32 -3.51 -23.94
C MET A 425 15.23 -2.29 -24.12
N THR A 426 15.51 -1.89 -25.36
CA THR A 426 16.30 -0.67 -25.63
C THR A 426 15.64 0.54 -24.99
N ALA A 427 14.32 0.72 -25.21
CA ALA A 427 13.59 1.86 -24.69
C ALA A 427 13.55 1.90 -23.16
N GLU A 428 13.26 0.77 -22.50
CA GLU A 428 13.25 0.72 -21.03
C GLU A 428 14.67 0.86 -20.44
N ALA A 429 15.70 0.30 -21.08
CA ALA A 429 17.08 0.47 -20.66
C ALA A 429 17.53 1.94 -20.75
N GLU A 430 17.25 2.61 -21.87
CA GLU A 430 17.54 4.03 -22.05
C GLU A 430 16.80 4.92 -21.04
N ARG A 431 15.57 4.53 -20.68
CA ARG A 431 14.71 5.27 -19.74
C ARG A 431 15.15 5.08 -18.29
N LEU A 432 15.58 3.87 -17.91
CA LEU A 432 15.81 3.49 -16.51
C LEU A 432 17.28 3.59 -16.04
N ARG A 433 18.25 3.63 -16.97
CA ARG A 433 19.69 3.53 -16.66
C ARG A 433 20.24 4.59 -15.68
N ASP A 434 19.67 5.79 -15.67
CA ASP A 434 20.18 6.90 -14.86
C ASP A 434 19.52 6.99 -13.48
N HIS A 435 18.46 6.22 -13.21
CA HIS A 435 17.68 6.29 -11.96
C HIS A 435 18.33 5.57 -10.77
N PRO A 436 18.74 6.28 -9.70
CA PRO A 436 18.94 5.85 -8.32
C PRO A 436 18.59 4.45 -7.83
N SER A 437 17.31 4.23 -8.00
CA SER A 437 16.50 3.23 -7.34
C SER A 437 16.61 1.88 -8.04
N VAL A 438 16.91 1.87 -9.34
CA VAL A 438 16.92 0.65 -10.15
C VAL A 438 18.10 -0.24 -9.80
N ILE A 439 17.88 -1.40 -9.17
CA ILE A 439 19.00 -2.26 -8.71
C ILE A 439 19.25 -3.47 -9.60
N SER A 440 18.32 -3.80 -10.49
CA SER A 440 18.51 -4.78 -11.55
C SER A 440 17.41 -4.67 -12.60
N PHE A 441 17.58 -5.35 -13.74
CA PHE A 441 16.46 -5.68 -14.63
C PHE A 441 16.25 -7.20 -14.68
N LEU A 442 15.01 -7.66 -14.45
CA LEU A 442 14.63 -9.06 -14.61
C LEU A 442 14.16 -9.29 -16.05
N ILE A 443 14.95 -10.01 -16.85
CA ILE A 443 14.67 -10.22 -18.30
C ILE A 443 13.70 -11.40 -18.57
N GLY A 444 13.26 -12.06 -17.51
CA GLY A 444 12.21 -13.06 -17.44
C GLY A 444 11.70 -13.13 -15.99
N SER A 445 10.54 -13.72 -15.78
CA SER A 445 9.91 -13.85 -14.47
C SER A 445 9.84 -15.32 -14.05
N ASP A 446 8.79 -16.05 -14.45
CA ASP A 446 8.65 -17.49 -14.22
C ASP A 446 9.64 -18.27 -15.06
N PHE A 447 9.84 -17.86 -16.32
CA PHE A 447 10.71 -18.50 -17.28
C PHE A 447 11.83 -17.57 -17.73
N ALA A 448 13.05 -18.11 -17.68
CA ALA A 448 14.19 -17.43 -18.26
C ALA A 448 14.07 -17.44 -19.80
N PRO A 449 14.46 -16.36 -20.50
CA PRO A 449 14.41 -16.32 -21.95
C PRO A 449 15.34 -17.36 -22.59
N ASP A 450 15.01 -17.79 -23.81
CA ASP A 450 15.91 -18.62 -24.62
C ASP A 450 17.14 -17.84 -25.10
N ALA A 451 18.08 -18.51 -25.77
CA ALA A 451 19.34 -17.91 -26.17
C ALA A 451 19.19 -16.72 -27.14
N THR A 452 18.14 -16.72 -27.97
CA THR A 452 17.91 -15.67 -28.97
C THR A 452 17.32 -14.44 -28.31
N ILE A 453 16.29 -14.65 -27.49
CA ILE A 453 15.63 -13.58 -26.74
C ILE A 453 16.60 -12.96 -25.75
N GLU A 454 17.31 -13.79 -24.97
CA GLU A 454 18.33 -13.34 -24.01
C GLU A 454 19.41 -12.50 -24.69
N LYS A 455 19.95 -12.99 -25.82
CA LYS A 455 20.96 -12.23 -26.57
C LYS A 455 20.42 -10.87 -27.03
N ASN A 456 19.19 -10.81 -27.52
CA ASN A 456 18.60 -9.55 -27.97
C ASN A 456 18.46 -8.55 -26.82
N TYR A 457 18.04 -9.01 -25.65
CA TYR A 457 17.96 -8.18 -24.46
C TYR A 457 19.33 -7.70 -23.97
N LEU A 458 20.31 -8.59 -23.88
CA LEU A 458 21.67 -8.23 -23.46
C LEU A 458 22.34 -7.26 -24.46
N ASP A 459 22.13 -7.46 -25.76
CA ASP A 459 22.62 -6.53 -26.79
C ASP A 459 21.97 -5.14 -26.63
N ALA A 460 20.66 -5.08 -26.34
CA ALA A 460 19.94 -3.82 -26.13
C ALA A 460 20.39 -3.09 -24.87
N LEU A 461 20.52 -3.80 -23.75
CA LEU A 461 21.04 -3.26 -22.48
C LEU A 461 22.48 -2.75 -22.63
N SER A 462 23.34 -3.52 -23.31
CA SER A 462 24.72 -3.11 -23.59
C SER A 462 24.79 -1.87 -24.47
N ALA A 463 23.98 -1.78 -25.52
CA ALA A 463 23.90 -0.61 -26.39
C ALA A 463 23.38 0.65 -25.67
N ALA A 464 22.57 0.47 -24.63
CA ALA A 464 22.07 1.55 -23.78
C ALA A 464 23.01 1.90 -22.61
N ASP A 465 24.21 1.31 -22.52
CA ASP A 465 25.16 1.50 -21.42
C ASP A 465 24.56 1.17 -20.03
N TRP A 466 23.74 0.12 -19.96
CA TRP A 466 23.05 -0.29 -18.74
C TRP A 466 24.02 -0.56 -17.56
N PRO A 467 23.86 0.10 -16.40
CA PRO A 467 24.86 0.04 -15.33
C PRO A 467 24.61 -1.01 -14.25
N THR A 468 23.44 -1.67 -14.24
CA THR A 468 23.01 -2.52 -13.12
C THR A 468 23.02 -4.01 -13.48
N PRO A 469 23.00 -4.91 -12.49
CA PRO A 469 22.85 -6.35 -12.73
C PRO A 469 21.64 -6.71 -13.60
N VAL A 470 21.79 -7.78 -14.38
CA VAL A 470 20.71 -8.42 -15.15
C VAL A 470 20.40 -9.77 -14.52
N VAL A 471 19.12 -10.04 -14.27
CA VAL A 471 18.64 -11.26 -13.62
C VAL A 471 17.81 -12.06 -14.63
N PRO A 472 18.11 -13.35 -14.85
CA PRO A 472 17.47 -14.12 -15.93
C PRO A 472 16.02 -14.52 -15.65
N ALA A 473 15.64 -14.71 -14.39
CA ALA A 473 14.30 -15.10 -13.95
C ALA A 473 14.08 -14.70 -12.49
N ALA A 474 12.83 -14.44 -12.10
CA ALA A 474 12.40 -14.39 -10.70
C ALA A 474 12.34 -15.81 -10.08
N SER A 475 12.11 -16.84 -10.89
CA SER A 475 12.15 -18.25 -10.47
C SER A 475 13.59 -18.80 -10.40
N ALA A 476 13.73 -20.09 -10.06
CA ALA A 476 15.04 -20.77 -10.05
C ALA A 476 15.56 -21.14 -11.46
N LYS A 477 14.79 -20.88 -12.52
CA LYS A 477 15.16 -21.24 -13.90
C LYS A 477 16.38 -20.44 -14.37
N SER A 478 17.24 -21.10 -15.13
CA SER A 478 18.47 -20.52 -15.67
C SER A 478 18.32 -20.11 -17.13
N SER A 479 18.97 -19.03 -17.54
CA SER A 479 19.11 -18.68 -18.95
C SER A 479 20.43 -19.20 -19.55
N PRO A 480 20.53 -19.34 -20.89
CA PRO A 480 21.75 -19.82 -21.55
C PRO A 480 23.04 -19.04 -21.30
N GLN A 481 23.01 -17.70 -21.18
CA GLN A 481 24.20 -16.86 -21.00
C GLN A 481 24.42 -16.43 -19.54
N LEU A 482 23.38 -15.95 -18.84
CA LEU A 482 23.49 -15.51 -17.44
C LEU A 482 23.49 -16.67 -16.43
N GLY A 483 23.05 -17.86 -16.85
CA GLY A 483 22.98 -19.05 -16.00
C GLY A 483 21.90 -18.95 -14.93
N SER A 484 22.15 -19.53 -13.76
CA SER A 484 21.19 -19.53 -12.64
C SER A 484 20.83 -18.12 -12.15
N SER A 485 19.54 -17.90 -11.88
CA SER A 485 19.00 -16.67 -11.32
C SER A 485 19.50 -16.39 -9.90
N GLY A 486 19.70 -17.42 -9.08
CA GLY A 486 19.90 -17.31 -7.64
C GLY A 486 18.64 -16.84 -6.89
N MET A 487 17.47 -16.92 -7.52
CA MET A 487 16.15 -16.63 -6.94
C MET A 487 15.29 -17.89 -6.90
N LYS A 488 14.14 -17.82 -6.23
CA LYS A 488 13.13 -18.89 -6.21
C LYS A 488 11.72 -18.31 -6.21
N MET A 489 10.80 -19.13 -6.73
CA MET A 489 9.39 -18.85 -6.92
C MET A 489 8.64 -20.17 -6.65
N ASN A 490 8.74 -20.62 -5.40
CA ASN A 490 8.26 -21.94 -4.98
C ASN A 490 6.90 -21.86 -4.27
N GLY A 491 6.19 -20.73 -4.44
CA GLY A 491 5.10 -20.33 -3.56
C GLY A 491 5.54 -20.15 -2.10
N PRO A 492 4.59 -20.07 -1.16
CA PRO A 492 3.14 -20.12 -1.38
C PRO A 492 2.56 -18.80 -1.93
N TYR A 493 1.29 -18.88 -2.34
CA TYR A 493 0.41 -17.77 -2.71
C TYR A 493 -0.97 -17.88 -2.05
N ASP A 494 -1.18 -18.89 -1.19
CA ASP A 494 -2.37 -19.08 -0.35
C ASP A 494 -1.95 -19.61 1.04
N TYR A 495 -2.91 -19.82 1.92
CA TYR A 495 -2.67 -19.92 3.35
C TYR A 495 -1.69 -21.04 3.73
N VAL A 496 -0.64 -20.64 4.45
CA VAL A 496 0.27 -21.48 5.24
C VAL A 496 0.35 -20.94 6.67
N PRO A 497 0.65 -21.73 7.70
CA PRO A 497 0.79 -21.22 9.07
C PRO A 497 2.12 -20.46 9.27
N PRO A 498 2.22 -19.59 10.29
CA PRO A 498 3.42 -18.77 10.55
C PRO A 498 4.74 -19.55 10.66
N ASN A 499 4.72 -20.79 11.17
CA ASN A 499 5.92 -21.61 11.30
C ASN A 499 6.42 -22.19 9.97
N TYR A 500 5.63 -22.14 8.89
CA TYR A 500 6.06 -22.49 7.53
C TYR A 500 7.32 -21.70 7.13
N TRP A 501 7.30 -20.39 7.37
CA TRP A 501 8.33 -19.47 6.89
C TRP A 501 9.71 -19.71 7.47
N TYR A 502 9.78 -20.39 8.62
CA TYR A 502 11.03 -20.73 9.29
C TYR A 502 11.67 -22.01 8.74
N ASP A 503 11.00 -22.73 7.83
CA ASP A 503 11.54 -23.96 7.23
C ASP A 503 12.78 -23.68 6.38
N LYS A 504 13.77 -24.56 6.51
CA LYS A 504 14.95 -24.64 5.63
C LYS A 504 15.23 -26.09 5.19
N ALA A 505 14.34 -27.02 5.54
CA ALA A 505 14.52 -28.45 5.27
C ALA A 505 13.98 -28.85 3.89
N HIS A 506 13.03 -28.07 3.34
CA HIS A 506 12.36 -28.35 2.07
C HIS A 506 12.82 -27.33 1.03
N GLY A 507 13.87 -27.69 0.28
CA GLY A 507 14.52 -26.83 -0.72
C GLY A 507 13.66 -26.51 -1.96
N ASP A 508 12.52 -27.17 -2.09
CA ASP A 508 11.51 -26.97 -3.14
C ASP A 508 10.35 -26.07 -2.69
N LEU A 509 10.42 -25.47 -1.48
CA LEU A 509 9.38 -24.64 -0.89
C LEU A 509 9.86 -23.22 -0.51
N GLY A 510 8.91 -22.40 -0.05
CA GLY A 510 9.04 -20.94 0.18
C GLY A 510 9.65 -20.51 1.51
N GLY A 511 10.21 -21.40 2.32
CA GLY A 511 10.81 -21.04 3.62
C GLY A 511 11.97 -20.02 3.52
N ALA A 512 12.39 -19.40 4.62
CA ALA A 512 13.32 -18.27 4.62
C ALA A 512 14.79 -18.65 4.32
N TRP A 513 15.10 -18.87 3.04
CA TRP A 513 16.42 -19.14 2.48
C TRP A 513 16.46 -18.73 1.00
N GLY A 514 17.63 -18.29 0.53
CA GLY A 514 17.78 -17.75 -0.82
C GLY A 514 16.99 -16.45 -1.02
N PHE A 515 16.69 -16.11 -2.27
CA PHE A 515 15.90 -14.93 -2.61
C PHE A 515 14.48 -15.35 -3.00
N ASN A 516 13.50 -15.10 -2.12
CA ASN A 516 12.07 -15.24 -2.42
C ASN A 516 11.62 -14.01 -3.23
N SER A 517 11.39 -14.20 -4.53
CA SER A 517 11.07 -13.11 -5.47
C SER A 517 9.58 -12.75 -5.53
N GLU A 518 8.72 -13.61 -4.99
CA GLU A 518 7.29 -13.42 -4.82
C GLU A 518 6.72 -14.57 -3.98
N THR A 519 6.10 -14.26 -2.84
CA THR A 519 5.37 -15.22 -2.03
C THR A 519 4.48 -14.51 -1.01
N SER A 520 3.37 -15.14 -0.60
CA SER A 520 2.59 -14.74 0.58
C SER A 520 1.65 -15.86 1.02
N ALA A 521 0.96 -15.65 2.15
CA ALA A 521 -0.11 -16.55 2.60
C ALA A 521 -1.50 -16.24 1.98
N GLY A 522 -1.55 -15.45 0.90
CA GLY A 522 -2.74 -15.28 0.07
C GLY A 522 -3.75 -14.22 0.55
N PRO A 523 -4.92 -14.60 1.10
CA PRO A 523 -5.96 -13.65 1.45
C PRO A 523 -5.56 -12.58 2.49
N ASP A 524 -5.84 -11.33 2.13
CA ASP A 524 -5.58 -10.10 2.87
C ASP A 524 -6.87 -9.27 2.90
N ILE A 525 -7.78 -9.68 3.78
CA ILE A 525 -9.09 -9.03 4.00
C ILE A 525 -8.84 -7.59 4.47
N PRO A 526 -9.30 -6.57 3.72
CA PRO A 526 -9.07 -5.17 4.08
C PRO A 526 -9.94 -4.76 5.28
N THR A 527 -9.81 -3.49 5.69
CA THR A 527 -10.60 -2.93 6.80
C THR A 527 -12.09 -3.01 6.50
N VAL A 528 -12.91 -2.96 7.56
CA VAL A 528 -14.38 -2.97 7.39
C VAL A 528 -14.89 -1.75 6.60
N ASP A 529 -14.18 -0.63 6.65
CA ASP A 529 -14.52 0.58 5.89
C ASP A 529 -14.28 0.38 4.40
N THR A 530 -13.14 -0.23 4.02
CA THR A 530 -12.91 -0.63 2.62
C THR A 530 -13.89 -1.69 2.16
N LEU A 531 -14.14 -2.74 2.96
CA LEU A 531 -15.09 -3.81 2.63
C LEU A 531 -16.48 -3.26 2.28
N LYS A 532 -16.99 -2.31 3.07
CA LYS A 532 -18.30 -1.67 2.82
C LYS A 532 -18.31 -0.75 1.60
N ARG A 533 -17.14 -0.28 1.15
CA ARG A 533 -16.98 0.52 -0.07
C ARG A 533 -16.81 -0.33 -1.32
N MET A 534 -16.33 -1.57 -1.18
CA MET A 534 -16.06 -2.44 -2.33
C MET A 534 -17.11 -3.53 -2.56
N MET A 535 -17.85 -3.96 -1.54
CA MET A 535 -18.78 -5.08 -1.67
C MET A 535 -20.17 -4.73 -1.12
N SER A 536 -21.19 -5.32 -1.72
CA SER A 536 -22.55 -5.26 -1.22
C SER A 536 -22.71 -6.06 0.07
N ALA A 537 -23.75 -5.75 0.85
CA ALA A 537 -24.04 -6.48 2.08
C ALA A 537 -24.25 -8.00 1.86
N GLY A 538 -24.82 -8.41 0.71
CA GLY A 538 -25.02 -9.83 0.38
C GLY A 538 -23.73 -10.57 0.02
N GLU A 539 -22.80 -9.90 -0.68
CA GLU A 539 -21.47 -10.44 -0.95
C GLU A 539 -20.66 -10.55 0.35
N LEU A 540 -20.69 -9.52 1.20
CA LEU A 540 -20.05 -9.56 2.52
C LEU A 540 -20.59 -10.70 3.38
N ASP A 541 -21.91 -10.92 3.38
CA ASP A 541 -22.53 -12.02 4.12
C ASP A 541 -22.07 -13.40 3.61
N THR A 542 -21.96 -13.54 2.29
CA THR A 542 -21.45 -14.74 1.64
C THR A 542 -19.97 -14.97 1.97
N MET A 543 -19.16 -13.91 1.96
CA MET A 543 -17.72 -13.97 2.24
C MET A 543 -17.41 -14.65 3.58
N TRP A 544 -18.10 -14.26 4.66
CA TRP A 544 -17.81 -14.82 5.99
C TRP A 544 -18.58 -16.12 6.29
N LYS A 545 -19.78 -16.31 5.74
CA LYS A 545 -20.58 -17.54 5.95
C LYS A 545 -20.12 -18.70 5.08
N SER A 546 -19.59 -18.41 3.90
CA SER A 546 -19.18 -19.40 2.91
C SER A 546 -17.91 -18.96 2.19
N PRO A 547 -16.75 -18.95 2.88
CA PRO A 547 -15.47 -18.58 2.28
C PRO A 547 -15.11 -19.39 1.01
N SER A 548 -15.67 -20.58 0.84
CA SER A 548 -15.49 -21.39 -0.38
C SER A 548 -16.23 -20.88 -1.62
N SER A 549 -17.12 -19.90 -1.49
CA SER A 549 -17.80 -19.27 -2.62
C SER A 549 -16.86 -18.34 -3.38
N PRO A 550 -16.90 -18.34 -4.73
CA PRO A 550 -16.10 -17.42 -5.52
C PRO A 550 -16.35 -15.96 -5.15
N GLN A 551 -15.27 -15.20 -5.04
CA GLN A 551 -15.29 -13.76 -4.76
C GLN A 551 -14.73 -13.03 -5.97
N TYR A 552 -15.54 -12.19 -6.60
CA TYR A 552 -15.11 -11.44 -7.79
C TYR A 552 -13.88 -10.58 -7.48
N HIS A 553 -13.87 -9.94 -6.31
CA HIS A 553 -12.77 -9.15 -5.76
C HIS A 553 -11.54 -9.93 -5.28
N ARG A 554 -11.42 -11.23 -5.59
CA ARG A 554 -10.18 -11.98 -5.35
C ARG A 554 -9.37 -12.10 -6.65
N SER A 555 -9.73 -13.04 -7.53
CA SER A 555 -8.97 -13.32 -8.75
C SER A 555 -9.86 -13.90 -9.85
N SER A 556 -9.48 -13.71 -11.11
CA SER A 556 -10.00 -14.47 -12.25
C SER A 556 -9.52 -15.93 -12.30
N SER A 557 -8.44 -16.26 -11.59
CA SER A 557 -7.91 -17.63 -11.49
C SER A 557 -8.87 -18.54 -10.74
N SER A 558 -9.08 -19.76 -11.25
CA SER A 558 -9.88 -20.78 -10.56
C SER A 558 -9.23 -21.24 -9.26
N THR A 559 -7.89 -21.29 -9.20
CA THR A 559 -7.10 -21.63 -8.00
C THR A 559 -7.34 -20.62 -6.89
N PHE A 560 -7.40 -19.34 -7.25
CA PHE A 560 -7.51 -18.22 -6.31
C PHE A 560 -8.89 -17.55 -6.34
N ALA A 561 -9.94 -18.26 -6.80
CA ALA A 561 -11.26 -17.65 -6.98
C ALA A 561 -12.04 -17.40 -5.68
N ASN A 562 -11.76 -18.15 -4.61
CA ASN A 562 -12.52 -18.15 -3.36
C ASN A 562 -11.59 -18.01 -2.15
N LEU A 563 -12.07 -17.95 -0.91
CA LEU A 563 -11.28 -17.80 0.33
C LEU A 563 -11.18 -19.10 1.15
N LYS A 564 -11.31 -20.28 0.52
CA LYS A 564 -11.49 -21.55 1.23
C LYS A 564 -10.36 -21.88 2.20
N LEU A 565 -9.11 -21.92 1.74
CA LEU A 565 -7.95 -22.33 2.56
C LEU A 565 -7.79 -21.41 3.77
N PHE A 566 -7.85 -20.10 3.53
CA PHE A 566 -7.85 -19.09 4.59
C PHE A 566 -9.03 -19.25 5.56
N GLY A 567 -10.27 -19.39 5.08
CA GLY A 567 -11.46 -19.52 5.92
C GLY A 567 -11.47 -20.79 6.77
N ASP A 568 -11.01 -21.91 6.22
CA ASP A 568 -10.86 -23.19 6.92
C ASP A 568 -9.81 -23.07 8.05
N ALA A 569 -8.63 -22.50 7.74
CA ALA A 569 -7.58 -22.30 8.74
C ALA A 569 -7.96 -21.25 9.79
N LEU A 570 -8.64 -20.18 9.41
CA LEU A 570 -9.17 -19.17 10.33
C LEU A 570 -10.14 -19.81 11.33
N THR A 571 -11.04 -20.67 10.83
CA THR A 571 -11.98 -21.41 11.68
C THR A 571 -11.27 -22.40 12.59
N ALA A 572 -10.30 -23.16 12.06
CA ALA A 572 -9.59 -24.18 12.83
C ALA A 572 -8.67 -23.60 13.91
N ARG A 573 -8.08 -22.42 13.67
CA ARG A 573 -7.13 -21.77 14.60
C ARG A 573 -7.82 -20.79 15.55
N TYR A 574 -8.70 -19.93 15.04
CA TYR A 574 -9.32 -18.84 15.81
C TYR A 574 -10.77 -19.10 16.21
N GLY A 575 -11.37 -20.18 15.71
CA GLY A 575 -12.75 -20.56 15.97
C GLY A 575 -13.72 -19.94 14.97
N LYS A 576 -14.82 -20.66 14.68
CA LYS A 576 -15.82 -20.27 13.68
C LYS A 576 -16.32 -18.82 13.91
N PRO A 577 -16.26 -17.96 12.88
CA PRO A 577 -16.82 -16.61 12.97
C PRO A 577 -18.33 -16.60 13.22
N GLY A 578 -18.78 -15.74 14.15
CA GLY A 578 -20.21 -15.56 14.47
C GLY A 578 -20.90 -14.42 13.71
N SER A 579 -20.13 -13.51 13.11
CA SER A 579 -20.61 -12.35 12.37
C SER A 579 -19.53 -11.84 11.40
N LEU A 580 -19.87 -10.87 10.55
CA LEU A 580 -18.90 -10.19 9.69
C LEU A 580 -17.78 -9.55 10.52
N ASP A 581 -18.12 -8.79 11.57
CA ASP A 581 -17.12 -8.12 12.41
C ASP A 581 -16.20 -9.13 13.11
N ASP A 582 -16.74 -10.30 13.52
CA ASP A 582 -15.94 -11.38 14.09
C ASP A 582 -15.01 -12.04 13.07
N PHE A 583 -15.47 -12.23 11.83
CA PHE A 583 -14.63 -12.70 10.73
C PHE A 583 -13.50 -11.71 10.45
N VAL A 584 -13.83 -10.42 10.28
CA VAL A 584 -12.86 -9.38 9.94
C VAL A 584 -11.82 -9.25 11.03
N ARG A 585 -12.18 -9.13 12.32
CA ARG A 585 -11.19 -9.00 13.40
C ARG A 585 -10.27 -10.23 13.52
N LYS A 586 -10.79 -11.44 13.28
CA LYS A 586 -9.98 -12.67 13.25
C LYS A 586 -9.04 -12.67 12.05
N ALA A 587 -9.54 -12.24 10.88
CA ALA A 587 -8.73 -12.12 9.68
C ALA A 587 -7.57 -11.12 9.87
N GLN A 588 -7.83 -9.96 10.50
CA GLN A 588 -6.78 -8.99 10.81
C GLN A 588 -5.68 -9.58 11.69
N LEU A 589 -6.03 -10.34 12.74
CA LEU A 589 -5.02 -11.05 13.54
C LEU A 589 -4.28 -12.09 12.71
N ALA A 590 -4.97 -12.94 11.96
CA ALA A 590 -4.33 -13.97 11.16
C ALA A 590 -3.34 -13.41 10.14
N GLN A 591 -3.69 -12.28 9.50
CA GLN A 591 -2.83 -11.55 8.58
C GLN A 591 -1.63 -10.92 9.28
N TYR A 592 -1.86 -10.17 10.37
CA TYR A 592 -0.78 -9.59 11.16
C TYR A 592 0.22 -10.67 11.60
N GLU A 593 -0.29 -11.79 12.11
CA GLU A 593 0.51 -12.92 12.57
C GLU A 593 1.40 -13.47 11.44
N ASN A 594 0.80 -13.72 10.28
CA ASN A 594 1.45 -14.43 9.18
C ASN A 594 2.48 -13.55 8.47
N VAL A 595 2.07 -12.33 8.10
CA VAL A 595 2.93 -11.36 7.42
C VAL A 595 4.12 -11.00 8.31
N ARG A 596 3.89 -10.81 9.63
CA ARG A 596 4.99 -10.59 10.58
C ARG A 596 5.97 -11.77 10.57
N ALA A 597 5.49 -13.00 10.66
CA ALA A 597 6.35 -14.20 10.67
C ALA A 597 7.12 -14.39 9.36
N GLU A 598 6.52 -14.02 8.23
CA GLU A 598 7.15 -14.06 6.91
C GLU A 598 8.38 -13.13 6.89
N PHE A 599 8.23 -11.85 7.23
CA PHE A 599 9.37 -10.92 7.27
C PHE A 599 10.38 -11.20 8.39
N GLU A 600 9.91 -11.59 9.58
CA GLU A 600 10.77 -11.90 10.73
C GLU A 600 11.67 -13.12 10.44
N SER A 601 11.17 -14.16 9.78
CA SER A 601 11.96 -15.35 9.45
C SER A 601 13.09 -15.04 8.46
N HIS A 602 12.82 -14.23 7.43
CA HIS A 602 13.82 -13.79 6.46
C HIS A 602 14.86 -12.86 7.08
N SER A 603 14.41 -11.89 7.89
CA SER A 603 15.31 -10.99 8.64
C SER A 603 16.23 -11.76 9.59
N ARG A 604 15.70 -12.78 10.28
CA ARG A 604 16.50 -13.67 11.10
C ARG A 604 17.50 -14.46 10.25
N ASN A 605 17.07 -15.10 9.17
CA ASN A 605 17.93 -16.03 8.44
C ASN A 605 18.95 -15.34 7.50
N PHE A 606 18.90 -14.01 7.35
CA PHE A 606 19.81 -13.26 6.48
C PHE A 606 21.29 -13.41 6.86
N SER A 607 21.59 -13.42 8.15
CA SER A 607 22.97 -13.53 8.63
C SER A 607 23.43 -14.98 8.88
N ASP A 608 22.70 -15.98 8.37
CA ASP A 608 23.09 -17.39 8.51
C ASP A 608 24.32 -17.70 7.63
N SER A 609 25.20 -18.58 8.11
CA SER A 609 26.41 -18.98 7.37
C SER A 609 26.13 -19.94 6.20
N SER A 610 24.98 -20.61 6.21
CA SER A 610 24.58 -21.57 5.17
C SER A 610 23.12 -21.34 4.77
N ASN A 611 22.88 -21.27 3.46
CA ASN A 611 21.60 -20.97 2.84
C ASN A 611 20.89 -19.78 3.54
N PRO A 612 21.55 -18.60 3.65
CA PRO A 612 20.89 -17.44 4.21
C PRO A 612 19.71 -17.02 3.33
N ALA A 613 18.72 -16.38 3.94
CA ALA A 613 17.77 -15.56 3.18
C ALA A 613 18.54 -14.37 2.59
N THR A 614 18.28 -14.00 1.34
CA THR A 614 18.96 -12.87 0.67
C THR A 614 17.97 -11.85 0.10
N GLY A 615 16.69 -12.21 0.02
CA GLY A 615 15.61 -11.30 -0.31
C GLY A 615 14.24 -11.91 -0.03
N ILE A 616 13.27 -11.05 0.25
CA ILE A 616 11.84 -11.35 0.34
C ILE A 616 11.05 -10.24 -0.36
N ILE A 617 10.23 -10.64 -1.32
CA ILE A 617 9.21 -9.82 -1.96
C ILE A 617 7.86 -10.41 -1.61
N TYR A 618 7.14 -9.74 -0.70
CA TYR A 618 5.77 -10.10 -0.35
C TYR A 618 4.85 -9.98 -1.56
N TRP A 619 3.98 -10.97 -1.77
CA TRP A 619 3.00 -10.99 -2.85
C TRP A 619 1.62 -10.58 -2.35
N MET A 620 1.22 -9.31 -2.44
CA MET A 620 1.88 -8.16 -3.07
C MET A 620 1.90 -6.96 -2.12
N LEU A 621 2.71 -5.93 -2.42
CA LEU A 621 2.73 -4.68 -1.66
C LEU A 621 1.32 -4.06 -1.62
N ASN A 622 0.67 -4.00 -2.79
CA ASN A 622 -0.63 -3.40 -2.97
C ASN A 622 -1.38 -4.09 -4.11
N SER A 623 -2.70 -3.89 -4.15
CA SER A 623 -3.50 -4.25 -5.31
C SER A 623 -3.80 -3.02 -6.18
N GLY A 624 -3.92 -3.22 -7.49
CA GLY A 624 -4.33 -2.19 -8.45
C GLY A 624 -5.83 -1.84 -8.39
N TRP A 625 -6.59 -2.57 -7.56
CA TRP A 625 -8.03 -2.39 -7.37
C TRP A 625 -8.46 -2.86 -5.98
N THR A 626 -9.74 -2.72 -5.64
CA THR A 626 -10.28 -3.25 -4.39
C THR A 626 -10.21 -4.78 -4.36
N SER A 627 -9.40 -5.33 -3.46
CA SER A 627 -9.02 -6.75 -3.43
C SER A 627 -9.25 -7.40 -2.07
N LEU A 628 -9.39 -8.73 -2.06
CA LEU A 628 -9.43 -9.60 -0.89
C LEU A 628 -8.14 -10.41 -0.68
N HIS A 629 -7.12 -10.24 -1.53
CA HIS A 629 -5.84 -10.95 -1.43
C HIS A 629 -4.64 -10.09 -1.83
N TRP A 630 -3.45 -10.58 -1.47
CA TRP A 630 -2.15 -10.10 -1.94
C TRP A 630 -1.99 -8.58 -1.83
N GLN A 631 -2.08 -8.04 -0.61
CA GLN A 631 -1.90 -6.61 -0.37
C GLN A 631 -1.46 -6.32 1.07
N LEU A 632 -0.52 -5.40 1.24
CA LEU A 632 -0.20 -4.81 2.54
C LEU A 632 -1.05 -3.56 2.81
N PHE A 633 -1.37 -2.78 1.79
CA PHE A 633 -2.37 -1.72 1.85
C PHE A 633 -3.32 -1.82 0.65
N ASP A 634 -4.57 -1.43 0.86
CA ASP A 634 -5.61 -1.55 -0.17
C ASP A 634 -5.63 -0.37 -1.16
N ALA A 635 -6.47 -0.47 -2.18
CA ALA A 635 -6.62 0.55 -3.22
C ALA A 635 -7.08 1.94 -2.73
N TYR A 636 -7.49 2.07 -1.47
CA TYR A 636 -7.85 3.33 -0.84
C TYR A 636 -6.77 3.83 0.14
N LEU A 637 -5.62 3.14 0.20
CA LEU A 637 -4.51 3.39 1.11
C LEU A 637 -4.88 3.16 2.58
N ASP A 638 -5.87 2.33 2.87
CA ASP A 638 -6.19 1.93 4.24
C ASP A 638 -5.21 0.84 4.73
N GLN A 639 -5.11 0.71 6.05
CA GLN A 639 -4.06 -0.07 6.73
C GLN A 639 -4.70 -1.15 7.61
N ASN A 640 -4.56 -2.40 7.18
CA ASN A 640 -5.16 -3.56 7.82
C ASN A 640 -4.12 -4.34 8.67
N GLY A 641 -4.45 -5.54 9.13
CA GLY A 641 -3.53 -6.41 9.86
C GLY A 641 -2.25 -6.76 9.08
N SER A 642 -2.34 -6.98 7.77
CA SER A 642 -1.20 -7.23 6.89
C SER A 642 -0.22 -6.05 6.91
N TYR A 643 -0.73 -4.82 6.81
CA TYR A 643 0.07 -3.59 6.91
C TYR A 643 0.90 -3.55 8.20
N PHE A 644 0.24 -3.68 9.35
CA PHE A 644 0.90 -3.52 10.63
C PHE A 644 1.76 -4.73 11.01
N GLY A 645 1.44 -5.94 10.52
CA GLY A 645 2.31 -7.11 10.63
C GLY A 645 3.64 -6.90 9.91
N ALA A 646 3.60 -6.40 8.67
CA ALA A 646 4.79 -6.02 7.91
C ALA A 646 5.54 -4.86 8.58
N LYS A 647 4.85 -3.78 8.97
CA LYS A 647 5.46 -2.64 9.67
C LYS A 647 6.19 -3.07 10.94
N LYS A 648 5.57 -3.94 11.74
CA LYS A 648 6.15 -4.46 12.99
C LYS A 648 7.44 -5.23 12.73
N ALA A 649 7.41 -6.19 11.80
CA ALA A 649 8.55 -7.05 11.49
C ALA A 649 9.76 -6.29 10.90
N ASN A 650 9.53 -5.07 10.40
CA ASN A 650 10.52 -4.28 9.69
C ASN A 650 10.98 -3.03 10.46
N GLU A 651 10.67 -2.93 11.75
CA GLU A 651 11.18 -1.87 12.62
C GLU A 651 12.72 -1.78 12.55
N PRO A 652 13.34 -0.58 12.54
CA PRO A 652 14.79 -0.45 12.33
C PRO A 652 15.65 -1.19 13.36
N LEU A 653 15.19 -1.28 14.61
CA LEU A 653 15.81 -2.06 15.67
C LEU A 653 14.72 -2.87 16.38
N HIS A 654 14.66 -4.17 16.10
CA HIS A 654 13.47 -4.98 16.30
C HIS A 654 13.71 -6.19 17.20
N ILE A 655 12.72 -6.53 18.05
CA ILE A 655 12.71 -7.77 18.84
C ILE A 655 11.58 -8.70 18.37
N GLN A 656 11.91 -9.97 18.17
CA GLN A 656 11.03 -10.96 17.55
C GLN A 656 11.12 -12.34 18.22
N TYR A 657 10.04 -13.11 18.15
CA TYR A 657 9.94 -14.50 18.59
C TYR A 657 9.98 -15.43 17.37
N SER A 658 10.82 -16.45 17.42
CA SER A 658 10.92 -17.45 16.36
C SER A 658 9.97 -18.63 16.61
N TYR A 659 9.05 -18.89 15.68
CA TYR A 659 8.04 -19.95 15.81
C TYR A 659 8.61 -21.38 15.81
N ASP A 660 9.77 -21.59 15.17
CA ASP A 660 10.45 -22.90 15.06
C ASP A 660 11.20 -23.32 16.33
N THR A 661 11.95 -22.38 16.91
CA THR A 661 12.96 -22.63 17.95
C THR A 661 12.58 -22.03 19.29
N LYS A 662 11.54 -21.19 19.33
CA LYS A 662 11.15 -20.39 20.50
C LYS A 662 12.25 -19.43 20.98
N SER A 663 13.18 -19.10 20.09
CA SER A 663 14.21 -18.11 20.36
C SER A 663 13.65 -16.70 20.25
N VAL A 664 14.04 -15.83 21.17
CA VAL A 664 13.81 -14.39 21.10
C VAL A 664 15.07 -13.75 20.53
N VAL A 665 14.92 -13.11 19.38
CA VAL A 665 16.00 -12.55 18.58
C VAL A 665 15.84 -11.05 18.48
N VAL A 666 16.95 -10.32 18.53
CA VAL A 666 17.01 -8.91 18.18
C VAL A 666 17.70 -8.77 16.83
N VAL A 667 17.07 -8.06 15.91
CA VAL A 667 17.60 -7.75 14.57
C VAL A 667 17.78 -6.24 14.45
N ASN A 668 18.90 -5.82 13.86
CA ASN A 668 19.20 -4.40 13.65
C ASN A 668 19.38 -4.12 12.17
N HIS A 669 18.40 -3.43 11.58
CA HIS A 669 18.42 -3.00 10.20
C HIS A 669 19.18 -1.68 10.00
N ASN A 670 19.51 -0.96 11.07
CA ASN A 670 20.37 0.22 10.97
C ASN A 670 21.80 -0.18 10.60
N HIS A 671 22.55 0.78 10.05
CA HIS A 671 23.96 0.57 9.73
C HIS A 671 24.84 0.42 10.98
N ASP A 672 24.62 1.27 11.98
CA ASP A 672 25.45 1.27 13.18
C ASP A 672 25.08 0.10 14.10
N ALA A 673 26.09 -0.50 14.74
CA ALA A 673 25.88 -1.50 15.78
C ALA A 673 25.17 -0.88 16.99
N ALA A 674 24.26 -1.65 17.61
CA ALA A 674 23.53 -1.24 18.80
C ALA A 674 24.00 -2.03 20.03
N SER A 675 24.24 -1.33 21.13
CA SER A 675 24.73 -1.91 22.39
C SER A 675 24.02 -1.31 23.60
N GLY A 676 24.18 -1.95 24.77
CA GLY A 676 23.47 -1.54 25.99
C GLY A 676 21.96 -1.77 25.91
N LEU A 677 21.51 -2.66 25.02
CA LEU A 677 20.10 -2.99 24.87
C LEU A 677 19.67 -3.97 25.95
N THR A 678 18.41 -3.89 26.38
CA THR A 678 17.79 -4.90 27.25
C THR A 678 16.55 -5.48 26.57
N ALA A 679 16.57 -6.78 26.31
CA ALA A 679 15.45 -7.56 25.82
C ALA A 679 14.71 -8.18 27.01
N ARG A 680 13.44 -7.80 27.22
CA ARG A 680 12.55 -8.39 28.22
C ARG A 680 11.49 -9.25 27.55
N VAL A 681 11.30 -10.45 28.09
CA VAL A 681 10.41 -11.49 27.57
C VAL A 681 9.48 -11.92 28.69
N GLN A 682 8.19 -11.77 28.47
CA GLN A 682 7.16 -12.17 29.44
C GLN A 682 6.13 -13.07 28.78
N LEU A 683 5.71 -14.14 29.46
CA LEU A 683 4.58 -14.97 29.02
C LEU A 683 3.41 -14.82 29.99
N PHE A 684 2.20 -14.73 29.45
CA PHE A 684 0.97 -14.57 30.22
C PHE A 684 -0.10 -15.54 29.75
N ASN A 685 -0.82 -16.13 30.70
CA ASN A 685 -2.11 -16.74 30.39
C ASN A 685 -3.15 -15.66 30.05
N LEU A 686 -4.25 -16.05 29.40
CA LEU A 686 -5.30 -15.09 29.00
C LEU A 686 -6.07 -14.47 30.19
N ASP A 687 -5.98 -15.05 31.38
CA ASP A 687 -6.49 -14.46 32.61
C ASP A 687 -5.58 -13.36 33.20
N GLY A 688 -4.43 -13.11 32.56
CA GLY A 688 -3.44 -12.12 32.99
C GLY A 688 -2.33 -12.69 33.88
N THR A 689 -2.39 -13.98 34.24
CA THR A 689 -1.37 -14.61 35.09
C THR A 689 -0.02 -14.64 34.38
N SER A 690 1.00 -14.00 34.95
CA SER A 690 2.38 -14.11 34.46
C SER A 690 2.95 -15.51 34.73
N LYS A 691 3.50 -16.13 33.69
CA LYS A 691 4.06 -17.49 33.71
C LYS A 691 5.56 -17.52 33.50
N TYR A 692 6.11 -16.44 32.95
CA TYR A 692 7.52 -16.27 32.63
C TYR A 692 7.83 -14.78 32.57
N ASP A 693 8.97 -14.37 33.12
CA ASP A 693 9.50 -13.00 33.01
C ASP A 693 11.02 -13.08 33.10
N GLN A 694 11.71 -12.75 32.01
CA GLN A 694 13.17 -12.73 31.94
C GLN A 694 13.64 -11.50 31.19
N SER A 695 14.75 -10.94 31.62
CA SER A 695 15.44 -9.84 30.93
C SER A 695 16.88 -10.24 30.63
N LYS A 696 17.37 -9.85 29.45
CA LYS A 696 18.74 -10.11 28.99
C LYS A 696 19.33 -8.87 28.37
N ALA A 697 20.54 -8.51 28.79
CA ALA A 697 21.34 -7.51 28.10
C ALA A 697 21.82 -8.09 26.77
N VAL A 698 21.72 -7.31 25.70
CA VAL A 698 22.11 -7.72 24.34
C VAL A 698 22.83 -6.60 23.61
N SER A 699 23.65 -6.99 22.64
CA SER A 699 24.26 -6.12 21.64
C SER A 699 24.17 -6.82 20.30
N VAL A 700 23.98 -6.05 19.24
CA VAL A 700 23.77 -6.55 17.89
C VAL A 700 24.54 -5.68 16.90
N GLY A 701 25.18 -6.30 15.91
CA GLY A 701 25.80 -5.56 14.80
C GLY A 701 24.76 -4.78 14.01
N GLY A 702 25.19 -3.93 13.08
CA GLY A 702 24.28 -3.31 12.11
C GLY A 702 24.12 -4.12 10.84
N ASP A 703 23.62 -3.47 9.80
CA ASP A 703 23.47 -3.99 8.43
C ASP A 703 22.68 -5.32 8.38
N GLY A 704 21.62 -5.44 9.19
CA GLY A 704 20.76 -6.62 9.23
C GLY A 704 21.26 -7.77 10.11
N ALA A 705 22.32 -7.56 10.90
CA ALA A 705 22.79 -8.57 11.86
C ALA A 705 21.73 -8.88 12.94
N LYS A 706 21.87 -10.06 13.55
CA LYS A 706 21.01 -10.52 14.64
C LYS A 706 21.79 -10.97 15.86
N THR A 707 21.12 -11.01 17.00
CA THR A 707 21.59 -11.68 18.21
C THR A 707 20.44 -12.38 18.93
N THR A 708 20.68 -13.57 19.47
CA THR A 708 19.68 -14.29 20.27
C THR A 708 19.73 -13.80 21.71
N ALA A 709 18.65 -13.20 22.19
CA ALA A 709 18.54 -12.75 23.58
C ALA A 709 18.39 -13.93 24.55
N LEU A 710 17.45 -14.84 24.26
CA LEU A 710 17.24 -16.09 24.99
C LEU A 710 16.43 -17.07 24.16
N THR A 711 16.43 -18.35 24.55
CA THR A 711 15.48 -19.35 24.05
C THR A 711 14.49 -19.71 25.16
N ILE A 712 13.21 -19.63 24.87
CA ILE A 712 12.15 -19.94 25.82
C ILE A 712 12.06 -21.46 25.96
N GLY A 713 12.42 -21.97 27.15
CA GLY A 713 12.30 -23.39 27.50
C GLY A 713 10.86 -23.83 27.79
N SER A 714 10.69 -25.01 28.38
CA SER A 714 9.37 -25.49 28.82
C SER A 714 8.84 -24.65 29.98
N VAL A 715 7.62 -24.12 29.84
CA VAL A 715 6.93 -23.34 30.88
C VAL A 715 5.65 -24.08 31.29
N SER A 716 5.53 -24.42 32.56
CA SER A 716 4.40 -25.20 33.08
C SER A 716 3.15 -24.34 33.35
N GLY A 717 1.97 -24.92 33.13
CA GLY A 717 0.69 -24.27 33.42
C GLY A 717 0.37 -23.05 32.54
N LEU A 718 0.87 -23.05 31.30
CA LEU A 718 0.36 -22.16 30.26
C LEU A 718 -1.08 -22.56 29.90
N SER A 719 -1.96 -21.58 29.70
CA SER A 719 -3.25 -21.81 29.03
C SER A 719 -3.03 -22.22 27.57
N THR A 720 -3.99 -22.94 26.98
CA THR A 720 -3.86 -23.44 25.59
C THR A 720 -3.45 -22.34 24.63
N THR A 721 -4.18 -21.24 24.62
CA THR A 721 -3.74 -19.98 24.02
C THR A 721 -3.11 -19.11 25.10
N TYR A 722 -1.97 -18.48 24.84
CA TYR A 722 -1.26 -17.61 25.77
C TYR A 722 -0.61 -16.44 25.02
N LEU A 723 -0.15 -15.42 25.75
CA LEU A 723 0.48 -14.24 25.16
C LEU A 723 1.98 -14.21 25.49
N ALA A 724 2.82 -13.96 24.50
CA ALA A 724 4.21 -13.59 24.69
C ALA A 724 4.39 -12.10 24.42
N LYS A 725 4.91 -11.35 25.40
CA LYS A 725 5.22 -9.94 25.31
C LYS A 725 6.73 -9.75 25.28
N LEU A 726 7.23 -9.17 24.20
CA LEU A 726 8.63 -8.83 24.02
C LEU A 726 8.76 -7.30 24.04
N VAL A 727 9.73 -6.80 24.79
CA VAL A 727 10.07 -5.38 24.85
C VAL A 727 11.58 -5.24 24.74
N LEU A 728 12.03 -4.41 23.81
CA LEU A 728 13.42 -4.00 23.66
C LEU A 728 13.56 -2.55 24.11
N THR A 729 14.51 -2.32 25.01
CA THR A 729 14.88 -0.98 25.47
C THR A 729 16.31 -0.67 25.11
N ASP A 730 16.58 0.58 24.75
CA ASP A 730 17.94 1.06 24.51
C ASP A 730 18.67 1.40 25.82
N SER A 731 19.92 1.85 25.71
CA SER A 731 20.77 2.21 26.86
C SER A 731 20.25 3.40 27.68
N SER A 732 19.32 4.19 27.14
CA SER A 732 18.64 5.27 27.87
C SER A 732 17.39 4.79 28.62
N GLY A 733 16.98 3.53 28.43
CA GLY A 733 15.75 2.97 28.96
C GLY A 733 14.51 3.25 28.10
N LYS A 734 14.68 3.81 26.90
CA LYS A 734 13.58 4.06 25.96
C LYS A 734 13.15 2.75 25.30
N GLU A 735 11.84 2.49 25.26
CA GLU A 735 11.26 1.40 24.45
C GLU A 735 11.47 1.70 22.95
N VAL A 736 12.22 0.85 22.27
CA VAL A 736 12.51 0.97 20.84
C VAL A 736 11.76 -0.05 19.99
N SER A 737 11.32 -1.15 20.60
CA SER A 737 10.46 -2.15 19.96
C SER A 737 9.61 -2.86 21.00
N ARG A 738 8.33 -3.08 20.65
CA ARG A 738 7.37 -3.87 21.40
C ARG A 738 6.67 -4.80 20.44
N ASN A 739 6.72 -6.10 20.76
CA ASN A 739 6.15 -7.12 19.91
C ASN A 739 5.39 -8.16 20.76
N VAL A 740 4.13 -8.42 20.41
CA VAL A 740 3.23 -9.26 21.18
C VAL A 740 2.70 -10.39 20.31
N TYR A 741 2.85 -11.63 20.78
CA TYR A 741 2.42 -12.83 20.08
C TYR A 741 1.30 -13.51 20.85
N TRP A 742 0.28 -13.96 20.15
CA TRP A 742 -0.71 -14.90 20.64
C TRP A 742 -0.29 -16.29 20.18
N LEU A 743 0.16 -17.10 21.13
CA LEU A 743 0.75 -18.40 20.88
C LEU A 743 -0.15 -19.50 21.41
N SER A 744 0.06 -20.71 20.90
CA SER A 744 -0.65 -21.91 21.32
C SER A 744 0.31 -22.95 21.88
N THR A 745 -0.12 -23.72 22.87
CA THR A 745 0.59 -24.91 23.36
C THR A 745 0.49 -26.08 22.38
N LYS A 746 -0.54 -26.07 21.53
CA LYS A 746 -0.67 -26.93 20.34
C LYS A 746 -0.02 -26.25 19.14
N SER A 747 0.93 -26.89 18.49
CA SER A 747 1.60 -26.32 17.31
C SER A 747 0.79 -26.47 16.04
N ASP A 748 0.93 -25.51 15.13
CA ASP A 748 0.67 -25.75 13.71
C ASP A 748 1.69 -26.80 13.20
N THR A 749 1.23 -27.85 12.51
CA THR A 749 2.11 -28.83 11.86
C THR A 749 1.75 -28.95 10.40
N LEU A 750 2.76 -29.03 9.55
CA LEU A 750 2.61 -29.04 8.10
C LEU A 750 2.62 -30.46 7.55
N ASN A 751 1.86 -30.68 6.48
CA ASN A 751 1.88 -31.91 5.71
C ASN A 751 2.66 -31.68 4.40
N TRP A 752 3.98 -31.62 4.51
CA TRP A 752 4.89 -31.30 3.41
C TRP A 752 4.71 -32.19 2.18
N GLY A 753 4.44 -33.48 2.39
CA GLY A 753 4.22 -34.45 1.29
C GLY A 753 2.93 -34.25 0.51
N ALA A 754 2.05 -33.35 0.95
CA ALA A 754 0.83 -32.94 0.25
C ALA A 754 0.87 -31.47 -0.19
N SER A 755 2.06 -30.88 -0.27
CA SER A 755 2.23 -29.52 -0.80
C SER A 755 1.82 -29.47 -2.27
N ASP A 756 1.20 -28.37 -2.64
CA ASP A 756 0.96 -27.96 -4.02
C ASP A 756 1.89 -26.78 -4.36
N TRP A 757 1.94 -26.35 -5.61
CA TRP A 757 2.84 -25.26 -6.04
C TRP A 757 2.57 -23.92 -5.33
N TYR A 758 1.35 -23.74 -4.79
CA TYR A 758 0.89 -22.48 -4.20
C TYR A 758 0.62 -22.55 -2.69
N TYR A 759 0.66 -23.71 -2.04
CA TYR A 759 0.49 -23.81 -0.58
C TYR A 759 0.93 -25.17 -0.03
N THR A 760 1.16 -25.22 1.28
CA THR A 760 1.33 -26.48 2.02
C THR A 760 0.20 -26.66 3.03
N PRO A 761 -0.57 -27.76 2.96
CA PRO A 761 -1.65 -28.02 3.91
C PRO A 761 -1.13 -28.33 5.32
N GLN A 762 -1.97 -28.09 6.31
CA GLN A 762 -1.67 -28.43 7.71
C GLN A 762 -2.18 -29.83 8.08
N SER A 763 -1.36 -30.59 8.80
CA SER A 763 -1.75 -31.84 9.48
C SER A 763 -2.33 -31.58 10.87
N ALA A 764 -1.96 -30.47 11.51
CA ALA A 764 -2.56 -29.97 12.74
C ALA A 764 -2.53 -28.44 12.79
N TYR A 765 -3.51 -27.88 13.50
CA TYR A 765 -3.69 -26.43 13.67
C TYR A 765 -3.40 -26.03 15.12
N ALA A 766 -2.72 -24.91 15.30
CA ALA A 766 -2.63 -24.20 16.57
C ALA A 766 -4.02 -23.86 17.09
N ASP A 767 -4.19 -23.86 18.41
CA ASP A 767 -5.45 -23.50 19.06
C ASP A 767 -5.34 -22.10 19.68
N LEU A 768 -5.83 -21.12 18.93
CA LEU A 768 -5.91 -19.71 19.30
C LEU A 768 -7.35 -19.32 19.67
N THR A 769 -8.25 -20.29 19.81
CA THR A 769 -9.68 -20.05 20.08
C THR A 769 -9.90 -19.41 21.45
N GLY A 770 -8.94 -19.56 22.38
CA GLY A 770 -8.98 -18.95 23.70
C GLY A 770 -9.08 -17.42 23.67
N LEU A 771 -8.61 -16.76 22.60
CA LEU A 771 -8.74 -15.31 22.43
C LEU A 771 -10.22 -14.86 22.46
N ASN A 772 -11.16 -15.70 22.03
CA ASN A 772 -12.59 -15.36 22.05
C ASN A 772 -13.14 -15.16 23.48
N SER A 773 -12.46 -15.71 24.49
CA SER A 773 -12.83 -15.63 25.90
C SER A 773 -11.97 -14.64 26.69
N LEU A 774 -11.14 -13.83 26.02
CA LEU A 774 -10.33 -12.81 26.68
C LEU A 774 -11.25 -11.75 27.32
N ALA A 775 -11.06 -11.50 28.62
CA ALA A 775 -11.90 -10.56 29.37
C ALA A 775 -11.80 -9.14 28.79
N GLN A 776 -12.93 -8.41 28.82
CA GLN A 776 -13.00 -7.04 28.30
C GLN A 776 -12.24 -6.05 29.20
N VAL A 777 -11.69 -5.00 28.59
CA VAL A 777 -10.91 -3.94 29.22
C VAL A 777 -11.50 -2.58 28.84
N SER A 778 -11.80 -1.75 29.84
CA SER A 778 -12.13 -0.34 29.61
C SER A 778 -10.84 0.46 29.39
N LEU A 779 -10.49 0.69 28.13
CA LEU A 779 -9.28 1.42 27.76
C LEU A 779 -9.45 2.92 28.01
N GLY A 780 -8.44 3.60 28.55
CA GLY A 780 -8.33 5.07 28.53
C GLY A 780 -7.80 5.55 27.17
N SER A 781 -8.40 6.59 26.58
CA SER A 781 -7.92 7.16 25.31
C SER A 781 -8.11 8.66 25.25
N THR A 782 -7.09 9.37 24.80
CA THR A 782 -7.15 10.81 24.50
C THR A 782 -6.48 11.09 23.17
N ALA A 783 -6.90 12.14 22.46
CA ALA A 783 -6.31 12.53 21.19
C ALA A 783 -6.20 14.05 21.07
N THR A 784 -5.14 14.52 20.41
CA THR A 784 -4.92 15.94 20.10
C THR A 784 -4.31 16.09 18.71
N SER A 785 -4.74 17.11 17.96
CA SER A 785 -4.27 17.37 16.61
C SER A 785 -3.61 18.74 16.51
N THR A 786 -2.57 18.83 15.69
CA THR A 786 -1.89 20.09 15.35
C THR A 786 -1.73 20.17 13.84
N ALA A 787 -2.28 21.22 13.23
CA ALA A 787 -2.03 21.53 11.82
C ALA A 787 -0.64 22.17 11.68
N ASN A 788 0.17 21.61 10.81
CA ASN A 788 1.55 22.02 10.56
C ASN A 788 1.63 23.02 9.40
N ALA A 789 2.67 23.83 9.37
CA ALA A 789 2.87 24.85 8.33
C ALA A 789 3.10 24.26 6.92
N ASP A 790 3.50 22.98 6.83
CA ASP A 790 3.73 22.25 5.57
C ASP A 790 2.42 21.67 4.97
N GLY A 791 1.27 22.00 5.53
CA GLY A 791 -0.03 21.51 5.08
C GLY A 791 -0.42 20.13 5.62
N THR A 792 0.42 19.50 6.45
CA THR A 792 0.08 18.25 7.15
C THR A 792 -0.62 18.53 8.49
N THR A 793 -1.33 17.53 9.02
CA THR A 793 -1.81 17.52 10.40
C THR A 793 -1.21 16.33 11.13
N THR A 794 -0.74 16.57 12.35
CA THR A 794 -0.26 15.54 13.26
C THR A 794 -1.28 15.30 14.36
N THR A 795 -1.82 14.08 14.47
CA THR A 795 -2.69 13.65 15.57
C THR A 795 -1.93 12.74 16.53
N LYS A 796 -1.82 13.13 17.79
CA LYS A 796 -1.28 12.29 18.88
C LYS A 796 -2.43 11.60 19.61
N VAL A 797 -2.32 10.29 19.79
CA VAL A 797 -3.32 9.45 20.47
C VAL A 797 -2.66 8.75 21.64
N THR A 798 -3.03 9.10 22.87
CA THR A 798 -2.53 8.42 24.07
C THR A 798 -3.53 7.38 24.52
N LEU A 799 -3.08 6.14 24.58
CA LEU A 799 -3.84 4.97 25.02
C LEU A 799 -3.29 4.49 26.36
N THR A 800 -4.17 4.14 27.30
CA THR A 800 -3.79 3.70 28.66
C THR A 800 -4.66 2.55 29.11
N ASN A 801 -4.07 1.43 29.50
CA ASN A 801 -4.79 0.36 30.20
C ASN A 801 -4.77 0.64 31.72
N PRO A 802 -5.93 0.80 32.39
CA PRO A 802 -5.96 1.10 33.82
C PRO A 802 -5.21 0.06 34.68
N ALA A 803 -4.49 0.54 35.68
CA ALA A 803 -3.71 -0.31 36.60
C ALA A 803 -4.57 -1.26 37.46
N SER A 804 -5.87 -1.00 37.59
CA SER A 804 -6.83 -1.83 38.33
C SER A 804 -7.25 -3.11 37.58
N GLY A 805 -6.94 -3.22 36.29
CA GLY A 805 -7.25 -4.40 35.47
C GLY A 805 -6.31 -5.59 35.73
N LYS A 806 -6.66 -6.76 35.18
CA LYS A 806 -5.82 -7.98 35.23
C LYS A 806 -5.30 -8.44 33.88
N VAL A 807 -6.02 -8.15 32.79
CA VAL A 807 -5.70 -8.61 31.43
C VAL A 807 -5.22 -7.44 30.56
N PRO A 808 -4.47 -7.69 29.48
CA PRO A 808 -4.07 -6.63 28.57
C PRO A 808 -5.24 -6.10 27.75
N ALA A 809 -5.20 -4.81 27.41
CA ALA A 809 -5.90 -4.26 26.27
C ALA A 809 -5.18 -4.75 25.02
N PHE A 810 -5.76 -5.73 24.33
CA PHE A 810 -5.11 -6.50 23.30
C PHE A 810 -5.52 -6.01 21.90
N PHE A 811 -4.50 -5.84 21.04
CA PHE A 811 -4.63 -5.51 19.62
C PHE A 811 -5.54 -4.29 19.37
N VAL A 812 -5.16 -3.15 19.95
CA VAL A 812 -5.88 -1.88 19.89
C VAL A 812 -5.44 -1.10 18.66
N ASP A 813 -6.37 -0.93 17.73
CA ASP A 813 -6.24 -0.17 16.51
C ASP A 813 -6.82 1.26 16.67
N ALA A 814 -6.14 2.25 16.12
CA ALA A 814 -6.55 3.64 16.06
C ALA A 814 -6.67 4.13 14.61
N HIS A 815 -7.81 4.72 14.27
CA HIS A 815 -8.12 5.24 12.93
C HIS A 815 -8.45 6.72 13.01
N VAL A 816 -7.75 7.57 12.26
CA VAL A 816 -8.15 8.99 12.14
C VAL A 816 -9.37 9.07 11.24
N LEU A 817 -10.43 9.72 11.73
CA LEU A 817 -11.67 9.93 11.00
C LEU A 817 -11.88 11.41 10.68
N GLY A 818 -12.40 11.66 9.49
CA GLY A 818 -12.74 12.98 8.98
C GLY A 818 -14.24 13.14 8.74
N ALA A 819 -14.59 13.74 7.60
CA ALA A 819 -15.98 13.98 7.22
C ALA A 819 -16.80 12.67 7.22
N ALA A 820 -18.02 12.74 7.77
CA ALA A 820 -18.95 11.61 7.87
C ALA A 820 -18.41 10.36 8.61
N GLY A 821 -17.35 10.49 9.42
CA GLY A 821 -16.75 9.38 10.14
C GLY A 821 -15.96 8.41 9.26
N ALA A 822 -15.59 8.82 8.04
CA ALA A 822 -14.75 8.03 7.15
C ALA A 822 -13.26 8.14 7.54
N PRO A 823 -12.45 7.09 7.33
CA PRO A 823 -11.00 7.16 7.50
C PRO A 823 -10.38 8.30 6.69
N VAL A 824 -9.45 9.04 7.32
CA VAL A 824 -8.61 10.03 6.64
C VAL A 824 -7.40 9.29 6.08
N LEU A 825 -7.35 9.16 4.76
CA LEU A 825 -6.33 8.41 4.05
C LEU A 825 -5.71 9.26 2.93
N PRO A 826 -4.42 9.09 2.64
CA PRO A 826 -3.46 8.25 3.36
C PRO A 826 -3.07 8.83 4.73
N VAL A 827 -2.57 7.95 5.60
CA VAL A 827 -2.13 8.28 6.96
C VAL A 827 -0.86 7.50 7.29
N ARG A 828 0.06 8.08 8.05
CA ARG A 828 1.25 7.37 8.55
C ARG A 828 1.26 7.38 10.05
N TRP A 829 1.35 6.20 10.65
CA TRP A 829 1.39 6.03 12.10
C TRP A 829 2.81 5.69 12.55
N THR A 830 3.23 6.20 13.71
CA THR A 830 4.49 5.76 14.35
C THR A 830 4.43 4.29 14.75
N ASP A 831 3.27 3.83 15.22
CA ASP A 831 2.92 2.44 15.56
C ASP A 831 1.39 2.33 15.60
N ASN A 832 0.82 1.13 15.52
CA ASN A 832 -0.62 0.90 15.68
C ASN A 832 -0.89 -0.58 16.04
N GLN A 833 -2.15 -0.96 16.26
CA GLN A 833 -2.53 -2.33 16.67
C GLN A 833 -1.77 -2.82 17.92
N VAL A 834 -1.58 -1.88 18.86
CA VAL A 834 -0.74 -2.07 20.06
C VAL A 834 -1.43 -2.93 21.12
N SER A 835 -0.64 -3.48 22.03
CA SER A 835 -1.16 -4.18 23.22
C SER A 835 -0.54 -3.65 24.50
N LEU A 836 -1.40 -3.32 25.47
CA LEU A 836 -1.03 -2.64 26.72
C LEU A 836 -1.47 -3.48 27.92
N TRP A 837 -0.54 -3.85 28.79
CA TRP A 837 -0.83 -4.49 30.07
C TRP A 837 -1.35 -3.47 31.09
N PRO A 838 -2.02 -3.90 32.17
CA PRO A 838 -2.51 -3.00 33.21
C PRO A 838 -1.41 -2.04 33.70
N GLY A 839 -1.72 -0.74 33.71
CA GLY A 839 -0.82 0.34 34.09
C GLY A 839 0.08 0.86 32.96
N GLU A 840 0.10 0.22 31.79
CA GLU A 840 0.87 0.70 30.64
C GLU A 840 0.11 1.78 29.86
N SER A 841 0.90 2.69 29.28
CA SER A 841 0.41 3.69 28.33
C SER A 841 1.38 3.83 27.16
N THR A 842 0.85 4.17 25.99
CA THR A 842 1.63 4.54 24.81
C THR A 842 1.00 5.75 24.12
N THR A 843 1.80 6.50 23.37
CA THR A 843 1.32 7.60 22.53
C THR A 843 1.66 7.31 21.07
N LEU A 844 0.63 7.09 20.27
CA LEU A 844 0.72 6.91 18.83
C LEU A 844 0.66 8.28 18.15
N THR A 845 1.39 8.47 17.07
CA THR A 845 1.33 9.70 16.27
C THR A 845 0.96 9.37 14.83
N ALA A 846 -0.16 9.92 14.36
CA ALA A 846 -0.60 9.90 12.98
C ALA A 846 -0.21 11.19 12.26
N THR A 847 0.29 11.09 11.03
CA THR A 847 0.52 12.23 10.14
C THR A 847 -0.19 12.02 8.81
N TYR A 848 -0.96 13.00 8.38
CA TYR A 848 -1.76 12.98 7.14
C TYR A 848 -1.87 14.41 6.58
N ARG A 849 -2.32 14.58 5.33
CA ARG A 849 -2.53 15.94 4.80
C ARG A 849 -3.77 16.56 5.42
N THR A 850 -3.69 17.82 5.80
CA THR A 850 -4.83 18.56 6.37
C THR A 850 -5.98 18.64 5.36
N ALA A 851 -5.67 18.72 4.06
CA ALA A 851 -6.67 18.73 2.99
C ALA A 851 -7.55 17.47 2.96
N ASP A 852 -7.03 16.31 3.39
CA ASP A 852 -7.76 15.03 3.36
C ASP A 852 -8.84 14.94 4.46
N LEU A 853 -8.84 15.87 5.42
CA LEU A 853 -9.96 16.08 6.34
C LEU A 853 -11.19 16.67 5.65
N LYS A 854 -11.02 17.31 4.49
CA LYS A 854 -12.10 17.95 3.71
C LYS A 854 -12.89 18.96 4.54
N GLY A 855 -12.18 19.72 5.39
CA GLY A 855 -12.75 20.72 6.28
C GLY A 855 -13.38 20.17 7.57
N ALA A 856 -13.42 18.85 7.77
CA ALA A 856 -13.89 18.27 9.02
C ALA A 856 -12.85 18.43 10.14
N LYS A 857 -13.33 18.48 11.39
CA LYS A 857 -12.45 18.32 12.56
C LYS A 857 -12.05 16.85 12.69
N PRO A 858 -10.78 16.55 13.03
CA PRO A 858 -10.34 15.18 13.21
C PRO A 858 -10.96 14.56 14.46
N SER A 859 -11.31 13.28 14.34
CA SER A 859 -11.60 12.39 15.48
C SER A 859 -10.80 11.10 15.31
N VAL A 860 -10.75 10.27 16.35
CA VAL A 860 -10.04 8.99 16.31
C VAL A 860 -10.96 7.89 16.78
N ARG A 861 -11.19 6.90 15.93
CA ARG A 861 -11.85 5.65 16.31
C ARG A 861 -10.81 4.69 16.85
N VAL A 862 -10.96 4.32 18.11
CA VAL A 862 -10.13 3.34 18.81
C VAL A 862 -10.95 2.07 18.99
N ALA A 863 -10.45 0.96 18.48
CA ALA A 863 -11.08 -0.35 18.58
C ALA A 863 -10.03 -1.40 18.92
N GLY A 864 -10.31 -2.26 19.89
CA GLY A 864 -9.39 -3.36 20.22
C GLY A 864 -10.12 -4.67 20.44
N TRP A 865 -9.42 -5.79 20.30
CA TRP A 865 -9.98 -7.13 20.38
C TRP A 865 -10.88 -7.35 21.61
N ASN A 866 -10.47 -6.81 22.75
CA ASN A 866 -11.19 -6.87 24.02
C ASN A 866 -11.43 -5.49 24.66
N THR A 867 -11.55 -4.42 23.87
CA THR A 867 -11.75 -3.06 24.43
C THR A 867 -13.01 -2.34 23.90
N GLY A 868 -13.80 -3.02 23.09
CA GLY A 868 -14.89 -2.41 22.33
C GLY A 868 -14.38 -1.38 21.32
N THR A 869 -15.30 -0.56 20.80
CA THR A 869 -15.01 0.52 19.85
C THR A 869 -15.53 1.83 20.42
N LYS A 870 -14.71 2.88 20.34
CA LYS A 870 -15.09 4.25 20.72
C LYS A 870 -14.50 5.24 19.73
N THR A 871 -15.18 6.36 19.51
CA THR A 871 -14.63 7.49 18.74
C THR A 871 -14.44 8.66 19.68
N ILE A 872 -13.24 9.22 19.71
CA ILE A 872 -12.87 10.37 20.54
C ILE A 872 -12.55 11.59 19.66
N PRO A 873 -12.93 12.82 20.08
CA PRO A 873 -12.50 14.02 19.38
C PRO A 873 -10.98 14.19 19.48
N ALA A 874 -10.36 14.75 18.43
CA ALA A 874 -8.93 15.06 18.41
C ALA A 874 -8.64 16.56 18.27
N ASP A 875 -9.66 17.43 18.38
CA ASP A 875 -9.53 18.88 18.20
C ASP A 875 -8.98 19.63 19.43
N GLY A 876 -8.45 18.92 20.42
CA GLY A 876 -7.95 19.50 21.67
C GLY A 876 -9.04 19.92 22.65
N THR A 877 -10.33 19.78 22.31
CA THR A 877 -11.38 19.82 23.32
C THR A 877 -11.37 18.49 24.06
N ALA A 878 -11.12 18.52 25.38
CA ALA A 878 -11.44 17.38 26.20
C ALA A 878 -12.92 17.08 25.96
N GLY A 879 -13.22 15.95 25.34
CA GLY A 879 -14.61 15.52 25.19
C GLY A 879 -15.29 15.52 26.55
N PRO A 880 -16.61 15.75 26.64
CA PRO A 880 -17.33 15.46 27.87
C PRO A 880 -16.92 14.05 28.31
N GLY A 881 -16.52 13.90 29.57
CA GLY A 881 -16.01 12.63 30.09
C GLY A 881 -16.92 11.48 29.65
N THR A 882 -16.31 10.33 29.29
CA THR A 882 -17.08 9.14 28.92
C THR A 882 -18.18 8.91 29.95
N PRO A 883 -19.46 8.83 29.54
CA PRO A 883 -20.55 8.59 30.48
C PRO A 883 -20.25 7.32 31.27
N ALA A 884 -20.29 7.41 32.60
CA ALA A 884 -19.96 6.31 33.48
C ALA A 884 -21.25 5.68 34.02
N ASP A 885 -21.39 4.37 33.84
CA ASP A 885 -22.49 3.60 34.40
C ASP A 885 -22.19 3.20 35.85
N TYR A 886 -23.17 3.37 36.72
CA TYR A 886 -23.16 2.97 38.13
C TYR A 886 -24.39 2.09 38.39
N GLN A 887 -24.14 0.80 38.64
CA GLN A 887 -25.19 -0.19 38.88
C GLN A 887 -25.89 0.07 40.22
N ALA A 888 -27.20 -0.12 40.27
CA ALA A 888 -28.00 0.16 41.45
C ALA A 888 -27.78 -0.88 42.55
N GLU A 889 -27.54 -2.14 42.20
CA GLU A 889 -27.24 -3.22 43.13
C GLU A 889 -25.89 -3.06 43.84
N ASP A 890 -24.97 -2.28 43.25
CA ASP A 890 -23.67 -1.92 43.84
C ASP A 890 -23.75 -0.64 44.69
N ALA A 891 -24.91 0.05 44.69
CA ALA A 891 -25.12 1.31 45.40
C ALA A 891 -25.61 1.10 46.84
N THR A 892 -25.71 2.18 47.62
CA THR A 892 -26.28 2.11 48.97
C THR A 892 -27.80 2.05 48.89
N ILE A 893 -28.38 0.90 49.25
CA ILE A 893 -29.83 0.65 49.25
C ILE A 893 -30.43 1.05 50.61
N ILE A 894 -31.54 1.78 50.59
CA ILE A 894 -32.26 2.24 51.78
C ILE A 894 -33.74 1.83 51.63
N ASN A 895 -34.20 0.86 52.41
CA ASN A 895 -35.55 0.27 52.33
C ASN A 895 -35.87 -0.26 50.92
N GLY A 896 -35.17 -1.32 50.53
CA GLY A 896 -35.32 -2.03 49.27
C GLY A 896 -34.36 -3.22 49.22
N VAL A 897 -34.42 -3.99 48.14
CA VAL A 897 -33.62 -5.20 47.94
C VAL A 897 -33.07 -5.26 46.52
N ALA A 898 -31.85 -5.76 46.37
CA ALA A 898 -31.30 -6.11 45.07
C ALA A 898 -31.88 -7.44 44.60
N GLU A 899 -32.41 -7.49 43.38
CA GLU A 899 -33.04 -8.66 42.79
C GLU A 899 -32.54 -8.89 41.35
N SER A 900 -32.80 -10.08 40.81
CA SER A 900 -32.38 -10.50 39.47
C SER A 900 -33.45 -11.34 38.75
N ASN A 901 -34.70 -11.23 39.21
CA ASN A 901 -35.87 -12.02 38.79
C ASN A 901 -36.65 -11.42 37.60
N HIS A 902 -36.13 -10.38 36.96
CA HIS A 902 -36.67 -9.75 35.74
C HIS A 902 -35.61 -9.71 34.64
N LEU A 903 -36.01 -9.71 33.38
CA LEU A 903 -35.06 -9.71 32.24
C LEU A 903 -34.61 -8.29 31.87
N GLY A 904 -33.45 -8.18 31.21
CA GLY A 904 -33.04 -6.96 30.52
C GLY A 904 -32.40 -5.87 31.39
N TYR A 905 -32.10 -6.12 32.68
CA TYR A 905 -31.21 -5.27 33.47
C TYR A 905 -29.74 -5.43 33.02
N THR A 906 -28.86 -4.54 33.48
CA THR A 906 -27.42 -4.60 33.27
C THR A 906 -26.70 -4.94 34.58
N GLY A 907 -25.46 -5.43 34.53
CA GLY A 907 -24.78 -5.85 35.76
C GLY A 907 -25.27 -7.21 36.27
N THR A 908 -25.43 -7.36 37.58
CA THR A 908 -25.82 -8.60 38.26
C THR A 908 -27.23 -8.59 38.81
N GLY A 909 -27.88 -7.42 38.83
CA GLY A 909 -29.26 -7.27 39.29
C GLY A 909 -29.82 -5.88 39.04
N PHE A 910 -30.81 -5.51 39.83
CA PHE A 910 -31.39 -4.17 39.92
C PHE A 910 -31.94 -3.99 41.34
N VAL A 911 -32.30 -2.77 41.74
CA VAL A 911 -32.91 -2.51 43.04
C VAL A 911 -34.43 -2.39 42.94
N ASN A 912 -35.13 -3.25 43.67
CA ASN A 912 -36.55 -3.16 43.96
C ASN A 912 -36.76 -2.37 45.26
N TYR A 913 -37.51 -1.27 45.20
CA TYR A 913 -37.75 -0.40 46.36
C TYR A 913 -38.89 -0.97 47.21
N ASP A 914 -38.76 -0.91 48.54
CA ASP A 914 -39.91 -1.17 49.42
C ASP A 914 -41.02 -0.16 49.11
N ASN A 915 -42.28 -0.60 49.18
CA ASN A 915 -43.46 0.26 49.02
C ASN A 915 -43.63 1.16 50.27
N ALA A 916 -42.76 2.17 50.40
CA ALA A 916 -42.75 3.12 51.48
C ALA A 916 -42.24 4.49 51.00
N THR A 917 -42.72 5.55 51.64
CA THR A 917 -42.15 6.88 51.44
C THR A 917 -40.75 6.93 52.05
N GLY A 918 -39.77 7.42 51.29
CA GLY A 918 -38.38 7.51 51.75
C GLY A 918 -37.48 6.33 51.37
N SER A 919 -38.01 5.27 50.75
CA SER A 919 -37.19 4.23 50.10
C SER A 919 -36.29 4.86 49.04
N ALA A 920 -35.02 4.46 48.98
CA ALA A 920 -34.02 5.15 48.17
C ALA A 920 -32.85 4.27 47.74
N VAL A 921 -32.19 4.67 46.66
CA VAL A 921 -30.84 4.22 46.28
C VAL A 921 -29.93 5.44 46.21
N GLU A 922 -28.76 5.33 46.85
CA GLU A 922 -27.71 6.36 46.85
C GLU A 922 -26.44 5.84 46.16
N PHE A 923 -26.17 6.40 44.98
CA PHE A 923 -25.03 6.11 44.12
C PHE A 923 -23.84 6.96 44.52
N THR A 924 -22.65 6.38 44.53
CA THR A 924 -21.38 7.12 44.66
C THR A 924 -20.75 7.25 43.29
N VAL A 925 -20.70 8.46 42.75
CA VAL A 925 -20.20 8.76 41.40
C VAL A 925 -18.95 9.62 41.45
N THR A 926 -18.13 9.59 40.40
CA THR A 926 -16.89 10.38 40.32
C THR A 926 -16.89 11.21 39.04
N ALA A 927 -16.85 12.53 39.17
CA ALA A 927 -16.72 13.45 38.05
C ALA A 927 -15.26 13.93 37.92
N ALA A 928 -14.70 13.88 36.70
CA ALA A 928 -13.32 14.31 36.46
C ALA A 928 -13.12 15.84 36.61
N ALA A 929 -14.17 16.62 36.41
CA ALA A 929 -14.18 18.07 36.55
C ALA A 929 -15.53 18.55 37.10
N ALA A 930 -15.54 19.73 37.71
CA ALA A 930 -16.79 20.36 38.16
C ALA A 930 -17.56 20.92 36.96
N GLY A 931 -18.86 20.69 36.90
CA GLY A 931 -19.68 21.20 35.80
C GLY A 931 -21.09 20.60 35.72
N PRO A 932 -21.89 21.04 34.73
CA PRO A 932 -23.18 20.45 34.43
C PRO A 932 -23.00 19.00 33.93
N ALA A 933 -23.86 18.10 34.39
CA ALA A 933 -23.92 16.69 34.01
C ALA A 933 -25.37 16.23 33.87
N ASN A 934 -25.61 15.12 33.16
CA ASN A 934 -26.93 14.52 33.04
C ASN A 934 -26.92 13.16 33.75
N VAL A 935 -27.75 13.01 34.78
CA VAL A 935 -27.97 11.70 35.42
C VAL A 935 -29.09 11.00 34.68
N VAL A 936 -28.75 9.95 33.93
CA VAL A 936 -29.72 9.11 33.22
C VAL A 936 -30.03 7.90 34.08
N LEU A 937 -31.21 7.85 34.71
CA LEU A 937 -31.67 6.72 35.50
C LEU A 937 -32.39 5.72 34.59
N ARG A 938 -31.94 4.46 34.58
CA ARG A 938 -32.63 3.36 33.89
C ARG A 938 -33.53 2.62 34.87
N PHE A 939 -34.82 2.47 34.53
CA PHE A 939 -35.84 1.98 35.45
C PHE A 939 -36.90 1.12 34.76
N ALA A 940 -37.59 0.29 35.53
CA ALA A 940 -38.79 -0.44 35.13
C ALA A 940 -39.91 -0.20 36.14
N ASN A 941 -41.13 0.05 35.63
CA ASN A 941 -42.34 0.18 36.44
C ASN A 941 -43.46 -0.61 35.76
N GLY A 942 -43.66 -1.86 36.18
CA GLY A 942 -44.67 -2.73 35.59
C GLY A 942 -46.12 -2.37 35.91
N THR A 943 -46.36 -1.25 36.62
CA THR A 943 -47.70 -0.74 36.93
C THR A 943 -48.06 0.46 36.06
N THR A 944 -49.34 0.86 36.04
CA THR A 944 -49.79 2.09 35.38
C THR A 944 -49.67 3.33 36.28
N THR A 945 -49.41 3.15 37.58
CA THR A 945 -49.30 4.24 38.56
C THR A 945 -47.88 4.81 38.55
N ASN A 946 -47.77 6.14 38.42
CA ASN A 946 -46.50 6.85 38.52
C ASN A 946 -45.84 6.63 39.89
N ARG A 947 -44.52 6.40 39.91
CA ARG A 947 -43.71 6.25 41.14
C ARG A 947 -42.67 7.37 41.27
N PRO A 948 -43.07 8.59 41.66
CA PRO A 948 -42.19 9.75 41.60
C PRO A 948 -41.08 9.72 42.66
N MET A 949 -39.87 10.17 42.29
CA MET A 949 -38.71 10.26 43.18
C MET A 949 -38.10 11.66 43.22
N ASP A 950 -37.63 12.08 44.39
CA ASP A 950 -36.74 13.24 44.53
C ASP A 950 -35.29 12.82 44.25
N ILE A 951 -34.55 13.64 43.50
CA ILE A 951 -33.12 13.45 43.25
C ILE A 951 -32.32 14.47 44.04
N SER A 952 -31.29 14.01 44.76
CA SER A 952 -30.37 14.88 45.51
C SER A 952 -28.92 14.59 45.17
N VAL A 953 -28.08 15.63 45.19
CA VAL A 953 -26.62 15.55 45.03
C VAL A 953 -25.99 16.04 46.32
N ASN A 954 -25.15 15.20 46.95
CA ASN A 954 -24.47 15.49 48.22
C ASN A 954 -25.43 16.00 49.30
N GLY A 955 -26.62 15.38 49.39
CA GLY A 955 -27.69 15.74 50.34
C GLY A 955 -28.54 16.94 49.94
N THR A 956 -28.19 17.68 48.88
CA THR A 956 -28.99 18.81 48.38
C THR A 956 -29.96 18.32 47.32
N LYS A 957 -31.26 18.54 47.51
CA LYS A 957 -32.29 18.16 46.52
C LYS A 957 -32.15 19.03 45.26
N VAL A 958 -31.93 18.40 44.12
CA VAL A 958 -31.72 19.05 42.80
C VAL A 958 -32.91 18.90 41.86
N ALA A 959 -33.73 17.85 42.04
CA ALA A 959 -34.99 17.68 41.34
C ALA A 959 -36.03 17.08 42.28
N SER A 960 -37.27 17.54 42.19
CA SER A 960 -38.35 17.05 43.04
C SER A 960 -39.46 16.38 42.24
N GLY A 961 -39.97 15.26 42.75
CA GLY A 961 -41.11 14.55 42.17
C GLY A 961 -40.89 14.09 40.72
N VAL A 962 -39.67 13.72 40.35
CA VAL A 962 -39.33 13.22 39.01
C VAL A 962 -40.19 12.00 38.71
N ALA A 963 -40.93 12.05 37.59
CA ALA A 963 -41.90 11.01 37.25
C ALA A 963 -41.23 9.77 36.67
N PHE A 964 -41.67 8.60 37.15
CA PHE A 964 -41.31 7.27 36.66
C PHE A 964 -42.59 6.52 36.35
N GLY A 965 -43.15 6.81 35.16
CA GLY A 965 -44.41 6.24 34.67
C GLY A 965 -44.32 4.75 34.34
N GLY A 966 -45.42 4.13 33.95
CA GLY A 966 -45.45 2.70 33.62
C GLY A 966 -44.62 2.36 32.37
N THR A 967 -43.80 1.31 32.45
CA THR A 967 -43.00 0.79 31.33
C THR A 967 -43.66 -0.37 30.59
N GLY A 968 -44.89 -0.73 30.99
CA GLY A 968 -45.69 -1.81 30.39
C GLY A 968 -45.54 -3.15 31.11
N ASN A 969 -44.32 -3.54 31.50
CA ASN A 969 -44.03 -4.68 32.36
C ASN A 969 -42.68 -4.48 33.09
N TRP A 970 -42.36 -5.38 34.02
CA TRP A 970 -41.13 -5.30 34.83
C TRP A 970 -39.84 -5.75 34.11
N ASP A 971 -39.96 -6.35 32.91
CA ASP A 971 -38.82 -6.73 32.05
C ASP A 971 -38.46 -5.63 31.02
N THR A 972 -39.27 -4.56 30.96
CA THR A 972 -39.13 -3.46 30.01
C THR A 972 -38.59 -2.24 30.75
N TRP A 973 -37.43 -1.77 30.30
CA TRP A 973 -36.67 -0.70 30.93
C TRP A 973 -36.71 0.56 30.09
N GLN A 974 -36.93 1.70 30.75
CA GLN A 974 -36.89 3.03 30.15
C GLN A 974 -35.88 3.90 30.90
N THR A 975 -35.57 5.08 30.35
CA THR A 975 -34.66 6.03 30.99
C THR A 975 -35.35 7.35 31.29
N VAL A 976 -34.94 7.97 32.41
CA VAL A 976 -35.28 9.36 32.76
C VAL A 976 -33.98 10.12 32.95
N THR A 977 -33.86 11.28 32.30
CA THR A 977 -32.67 12.13 32.41
C THR A 977 -32.96 13.30 33.35
N VAL A 978 -32.06 13.52 34.31
CA VAL A 978 -32.13 14.62 35.27
C VAL A 978 -30.85 15.45 35.16
N PRO A 979 -30.94 16.73 34.75
CA PRO A 979 -29.77 17.60 34.72
C PRO A 979 -29.34 17.93 36.15
N VAL A 980 -28.04 17.83 36.42
CA VAL A 980 -27.42 18.13 37.71
C VAL A 980 -26.15 18.95 37.51
N THR A 981 -25.63 19.53 38.59
CA THR A 981 -24.26 20.09 38.61
C THR A 981 -23.44 19.30 39.60
N LEU A 982 -22.32 18.74 39.16
CA LEU A 982 -21.42 17.95 40.01
C LEU A 982 -20.14 18.73 40.28
N PRO A 983 -19.61 18.71 41.53
CA PRO A 983 -18.24 19.11 41.80
C PRO A 983 -17.25 18.09 41.20
N ALA A 984 -16.00 18.50 41.00
CA ALA A 984 -14.92 17.56 40.68
C ALA A 984 -14.70 16.58 41.83
N GLY A 985 -14.41 15.32 41.52
CA GLY A 985 -14.23 14.25 42.49
C GLY A 985 -15.53 13.50 42.79
N THR A 986 -15.60 12.90 43.97
CA THR A 986 -16.70 12.00 44.36
C THR A 986 -17.94 12.77 44.81
N SER A 987 -19.10 12.37 44.32
CA SER A 987 -20.42 12.88 44.73
C SER A 987 -21.40 11.74 45.02
N LYS A 988 -22.35 11.99 45.92
CA LYS A 988 -23.46 11.10 46.23
C LYS A 988 -24.72 11.55 45.52
N ILE A 989 -25.28 10.71 44.66
CA ILE A 989 -26.57 10.96 43.99
C ILE A 989 -27.60 10.02 44.60
N LYS A 990 -28.63 10.57 45.23
CA LYS A 990 -29.69 9.78 45.89
C LYS A 990 -31.03 10.00 45.23
N ALA A 991 -31.67 8.91 44.79
CA ALA A 991 -33.05 8.88 44.28
C ALA A 991 -33.98 8.36 45.38
N THR A 992 -34.94 9.18 45.83
CA THR A 992 -35.79 8.90 47.00
C THR A 992 -37.27 8.89 46.63
N ALA A 993 -37.98 7.80 46.91
CA ALA A 993 -39.41 7.66 46.68
C ALA A 993 -40.22 8.67 47.52
N THR A 994 -41.17 9.35 46.86
CA THR A 994 -41.98 10.41 47.47
C THR A 994 -43.39 9.95 47.87
N THR A 995 -43.74 8.69 47.62
CA THR A 995 -45.08 8.14 47.88
C THR A 995 -45.03 6.83 48.64
N ALA A 996 -46.16 6.41 49.23
CA ALA A 996 -46.28 5.11 49.90
C ALA A 996 -46.15 3.90 48.96
N ASN A 997 -46.17 4.10 47.63
CA ASN A 997 -45.98 3.05 46.65
C ASN A 997 -44.50 2.75 46.34
N GLY A 998 -43.55 3.39 47.03
CA GLY A 998 -42.12 3.22 46.78
C GLY A 998 -41.65 3.80 45.43
N GLY A 999 -40.41 3.48 45.05
CA GLY A 999 -39.82 3.82 43.75
C GLY A 999 -40.05 2.73 42.69
N PRO A 1000 -39.73 2.98 41.41
CA PRO A 1000 -39.65 1.92 40.40
C PRO A 1000 -38.49 0.96 40.67
N ASN A 1001 -38.39 -0.13 39.92
CA ASN A 1001 -37.15 -0.91 39.86
C ASN A 1001 -36.09 -0.06 39.19
N VAL A 1002 -34.92 0.12 39.82
CA VAL A 1002 -33.81 0.93 39.26
C VAL A 1002 -32.66 -0.01 38.93
N ASP A 1003 -32.23 0.02 37.68
CA ASP A 1003 -31.12 -0.81 37.16
C ASP A 1003 -29.78 -0.10 37.36
N LYS A 1004 -29.64 1.12 36.82
CA LYS A 1004 -28.41 1.90 36.93
C LYS A 1004 -28.66 3.40 36.79
N ILE A 1005 -27.61 4.18 37.08
CA ILE A 1005 -27.48 5.54 36.55
C ILE A 1005 -26.30 5.64 35.60
N THR A 1006 -26.41 6.50 34.59
CA THR A 1006 -25.29 6.95 33.76
C THR A 1006 -25.06 8.44 34.05
N VAL A 1007 -23.82 8.84 34.33
CA VAL A 1007 -23.43 10.23 34.66
C VAL A 1007 -22.43 10.79 33.67
#